data_AF-A0A9X7BDC3-F1
#
_entry.id   AF-A0A9X7BDC3-F1
#
_cell.length_a   1.000
_cell.length_b   1.000
_cell.length_c   1.000
_cell.angle_alpha   90.00
_cell.angle_beta   90.00
_cell.angle_gamma   90.00
#
_symmetry.space_group_name_H-M   'P 1'
#
loop_
_entity.id
_entity.type
_entity.pdbx_description
1 polymer ?
#
loop_
_entity_poly.entity_id
_entity_poly.type
_entity_poly.pdbx_seq_one_letter_code
_entity_poly.pdbx_strand_id
1 'polypeptide(L)'
;MEKLKLLTFENIVEPLLNEKVSFIYFPIEWLDIVEIHYKTFLLTSKLKRLNERLYDMFSDILFIQHNPYVLNENIPWIVSKEPIKQEQLDYIFQSWYEIIHDWKPNRLVELPKYEWQSDLISNLPVLHDNETYSKWVPALISHIFCERPIYLENTNEEEIYFSPLRSQNICEAMSEPIKDEKTQDFFSYVYRFQCITRGGENAPLLNISIGIRRFYQEYNHPDIPLLLRRKRGMILISTSEFASNNKKIRFVKLKIQQATTGMKWIKIFRNLKDDFQIGGEVDLDHILQYPKDYIVGENKRVLFPYNERIYKVQGTKIEPGIKVKEREYLFKEFQRKFSYFTILPECKNVATNNKNELFPLFAPKGLETLTLEVWSENIVLEIEQALLDSEIILTKVGENTYVLNTDFPVLLKVVRYNIEKVLQNPYKMQYCQKYKTNLVDDVTKAVYATAGERSDATLALIALKNCDGREKIDPKQIIREGFARANRISTFINLFIGQSVSRKTIVNSVFSLLEQKGFLKRSWNKINLPCIYVNLSIERISKFDFLPILSKIKGKEILYKLYGNTEWQTIDYVLLNINKHNAFLPQPSKRNDMGALFKQYVSETLMEIVQYAKEQNEQVYFIVDANLRRYWIKELQNKEINTDILPDIVPEVLKVPNLNIIRINTGFDVPSYGLIECDDAVDSIGLYADQKGMYYSTGEYSLNCSGIFQRYILEILPLGVKPVERDYIAKMIHYMCCNSSMLSKKNVHMTYSMHMEKVIKSYITDIDAREFKEFDDELDVDVVKVEKKDSIILL
;
A
#
# COMPACT_ATOMS: atom_id res chain seq x y z
N MET A 1 9.66 -11.95 28.30
CA MET A 1 10.47 -10.96 27.55
C MET A 1 9.84 -10.89 26.18
N GLU A 2 9.24 -9.76 25.82
CA GLU A 2 8.54 -9.61 24.53
C GLU A 2 9.49 -9.92 23.37
N LYS A 3 9.07 -10.81 22.47
CA LYS A 3 9.81 -11.17 21.26
C LYS A 3 8.90 -10.99 20.06
N LEU A 4 9.49 -10.67 18.92
CA LEU A 4 8.75 -10.57 17.67
C LEU A 4 9.00 -11.80 16.81
N LYS A 5 7.94 -12.55 16.50
CA LYS A 5 7.98 -13.68 15.57
C LYS A 5 7.69 -13.19 14.16
N LEU A 6 8.69 -13.25 13.27
CA LEU A 6 8.49 -13.02 11.84
C LEU A 6 7.84 -14.28 11.22
N LEU A 7 6.80 -14.09 10.42
CA LEU A 7 6.08 -15.16 9.73
C LEU A 7 6.73 -15.42 8.36
N THR A 8 8.04 -15.66 8.38
CA THR A 8 8.86 -15.81 7.18
C THR A 8 9.80 -17.00 7.34
N PHE A 9 10.00 -17.74 6.26
CA PHE A 9 10.80 -18.97 6.23
C PHE A 9 12.02 -18.84 5.31
N GLU A 10 13.10 -19.47 5.72
CA GLU A 10 14.33 -19.69 4.94
C GLU A 10 14.43 -21.16 4.47
N ASN A 11 15.42 -21.44 3.61
CA ASN A 11 15.67 -22.77 3.01
C ASN A 11 14.49 -23.28 2.17
N ILE A 12 13.87 -22.39 1.39
CA ILE A 12 12.61 -22.70 0.72
C ILE A 12 12.76 -23.34 -0.66
N VAL A 13 13.94 -23.24 -1.29
CA VAL A 13 14.16 -23.71 -2.67
C VAL A 13 14.65 -25.15 -2.70
N GLU A 14 15.72 -25.45 -1.96
CA GLU A 14 16.38 -26.77 -1.99
C GLU A 14 15.41 -27.94 -1.76
N PRO A 15 14.49 -27.90 -0.77
CA PRO A 15 13.53 -28.97 -0.58
C PRO A 15 12.57 -29.16 -1.77
N LEU A 16 12.26 -28.08 -2.50
CA LEU A 16 11.36 -28.11 -3.64
C LEU A 16 12.04 -28.60 -4.92
N LEU A 17 13.36 -28.65 -5.00
CA LEU A 17 14.06 -29.15 -6.20
C LEU A 17 13.76 -30.63 -6.49
N ASN A 18 13.38 -31.38 -5.45
CA ASN A 18 13.00 -32.80 -5.56
C ASN A 18 11.52 -33.01 -5.91
N GLU A 19 10.75 -31.94 -6.13
CA GLU A 19 9.37 -32.06 -6.58
C GLU A 19 9.30 -32.47 -8.04
N LYS A 20 8.42 -33.42 -8.34
CA LYS A 20 8.07 -33.77 -9.72
C LYS A 20 7.11 -32.75 -10.29
N VAL A 21 7.40 -32.33 -11.52
CA VAL A 21 6.58 -31.43 -12.33
C VAL A 21 6.38 -32.01 -13.72
N SER A 22 5.42 -31.45 -14.44
CA SER A 22 5.16 -31.76 -15.84
C SER A 22 5.49 -30.56 -16.72
N PHE A 23 5.99 -30.81 -17.92
CA PHE A 23 6.32 -29.76 -18.86
C PHE A 23 6.12 -30.18 -20.31
N ILE A 24 6.02 -29.18 -21.19
CA ILE A 24 5.96 -29.36 -22.64
C ILE A 24 6.94 -28.42 -23.32
N TYR A 25 7.43 -28.82 -24.50
CA TYR A 25 8.20 -27.96 -25.38
C TYR A 25 7.29 -27.14 -26.30
N PHE A 26 7.85 -26.08 -26.86
CA PHE A 26 7.15 -25.30 -27.87
C PHE A 26 7.00 -26.13 -29.16
N PRO A 27 5.84 -26.14 -29.82
CA PRO A 27 5.64 -26.91 -31.05
C PRO A 27 6.62 -26.49 -32.14
N ILE A 28 7.32 -27.47 -32.71
CA ILE A 28 8.37 -27.27 -33.72
C ILE A 28 7.78 -26.62 -34.97
N GLU A 29 6.54 -26.96 -35.31
CA GLU A 29 5.80 -26.47 -36.48
C GLU A 29 5.55 -24.96 -36.44
N TRP A 30 5.72 -24.31 -35.29
CA TRP A 30 5.53 -22.87 -35.10
C TRP A 30 6.83 -22.09 -34.98
N LEU A 31 8.00 -22.75 -34.96
CA LEU A 31 9.28 -22.06 -34.83
C LEU A 31 9.49 -21.06 -35.98
N ASP A 32 9.21 -21.48 -37.22
CA ASP A 32 9.32 -20.63 -38.42
C ASP A 32 8.44 -19.37 -38.32
N ILE A 33 7.26 -19.48 -37.72
CA ILE A 33 6.32 -18.37 -37.53
C ILE A 33 6.90 -17.31 -36.59
N VAL A 34 7.56 -17.77 -35.53
CA VAL A 34 8.17 -16.91 -34.51
C VAL A 34 9.39 -16.18 -35.08
N GLU A 35 10.17 -16.83 -35.95
CA GLU A 35 11.35 -16.25 -36.60
C GLU A 35 11.03 -15.13 -37.60
N ILE A 36 9.88 -15.19 -38.29
CA ILE A 36 9.46 -14.22 -39.33
C ILE A 36 9.13 -12.81 -38.76
N HIS A 37 8.94 -12.67 -37.45
CA HIS A 37 8.45 -11.43 -36.86
C HIS A 37 9.54 -10.36 -36.64
N TYR A 38 9.64 -9.41 -37.58
CA TYR A 38 10.61 -8.29 -37.65
C TYR A 38 10.63 -7.29 -36.47
N LYS A 39 9.69 -7.37 -35.51
CA LYS A 39 9.61 -6.48 -34.32
C LYS A 39 9.56 -7.26 -33.01
N THR A 40 10.60 -8.03 -32.76
CA THR A 40 10.64 -9.07 -31.71
C THR A 40 10.52 -8.54 -30.28
N PHE A 41 10.96 -7.30 -30.01
CA PHE A 41 10.73 -6.65 -28.71
C PHE A 41 9.23 -6.40 -28.42
N LEU A 42 8.47 -6.01 -29.45
CA LEU A 42 7.03 -5.80 -29.33
C LEU A 42 6.31 -7.12 -29.09
N LEU A 43 6.73 -8.19 -29.78
CA LEU A 43 6.18 -9.53 -29.61
C LEU A 43 6.45 -10.06 -28.19
N THR A 44 7.69 -9.99 -27.72
CA THR A 44 8.07 -10.40 -26.34
C THR A 44 7.25 -9.66 -25.29
N SER A 45 7.01 -8.35 -25.48
CA SER A 45 6.17 -7.54 -24.58
C SER A 45 4.69 -7.96 -24.61
N LYS A 46 4.14 -8.28 -25.78
CA LYS A 46 2.76 -8.79 -25.91
C LYS A 46 2.61 -10.16 -25.25
N LEU A 47 3.55 -11.07 -25.50
CA LEU A 47 3.55 -12.43 -24.92
C LEU A 47 3.74 -12.40 -23.41
N LYS A 48 4.61 -11.54 -22.89
CA LYS A 48 4.73 -11.32 -21.43
C LYS A 48 3.39 -10.95 -20.80
N ARG A 49 2.65 -10.03 -21.41
CA ARG A 49 1.31 -9.61 -20.94
C ARG A 49 0.26 -10.72 -21.07
N LEU A 50 0.41 -11.62 -22.03
CA LEU A 50 -0.45 -12.80 -22.15
C LEU A 50 -0.14 -13.78 -21.03
N ASN A 51 1.13 -14.12 -20.81
CA ASN A 51 1.55 -15.04 -19.77
C ASN A 51 1.12 -14.55 -18.38
N GLU A 52 1.23 -13.25 -18.10
CA GLU A 52 0.69 -12.64 -16.87
C GLU A 52 -0.80 -12.94 -16.67
N ARG A 53 -1.60 -13.00 -17.75
CA ARG A 53 -3.02 -13.39 -17.67
C ARG A 53 -3.19 -14.90 -17.52
N LEU A 54 -2.41 -15.70 -18.24
CA LEU A 54 -2.47 -17.15 -18.16
C LEU A 54 -2.14 -17.65 -16.75
N TYR A 55 -1.19 -17.01 -16.06
CA TYR A 55 -0.91 -17.29 -14.65
C TYR A 55 -2.11 -16.98 -13.73
N ASP A 56 -2.84 -15.89 -13.99
CA ASP A 56 -4.06 -15.55 -13.23
C ASP A 56 -5.20 -16.57 -13.49
N MET A 57 -5.20 -17.20 -14.66
CA MET A 57 -6.20 -18.18 -15.09
C MET A 57 -5.91 -19.60 -14.60
N PHE A 58 -4.66 -20.03 -14.76
CA PHE A 58 -4.22 -21.39 -14.52
C PHE A 58 -3.19 -21.37 -13.40
N SER A 59 -3.68 -21.43 -12.17
CA SER A 59 -2.82 -21.41 -10.99
C SER A 59 -1.81 -22.56 -11.00
N ASP A 60 -2.14 -23.69 -11.63
CA ASP A 60 -1.28 -24.89 -11.83
C ASP A 60 0.02 -24.61 -12.60
N ILE A 61 0.06 -23.53 -13.37
CA ILE A 61 1.22 -23.16 -14.17
C ILE A 61 2.29 -22.52 -13.27
N LEU A 62 3.45 -23.16 -13.24
CA LEU A 62 4.63 -22.69 -12.52
C LEU A 62 5.45 -21.71 -13.37
N PHE A 63 5.60 -22.01 -14.66
CA PHE A 63 6.42 -21.23 -15.59
C PHE A 63 5.87 -21.30 -17.03
N ILE A 64 5.99 -20.19 -17.76
CA ILE A 64 5.75 -20.08 -19.20
C ILE A 64 6.88 -19.25 -19.82
N GLN A 65 7.63 -19.84 -20.73
CA GLN A 65 8.64 -19.14 -21.54
C GLN A 65 7.93 -18.16 -22.47
N HIS A 66 8.27 -16.88 -22.38
CA HIS A 66 7.72 -15.82 -23.24
C HIS A 66 8.75 -15.24 -24.20
N ASN A 67 10.03 -15.60 -24.05
CA ASN A 67 11.07 -15.13 -24.93
C ASN A 67 11.13 -16.03 -26.18
N PRO A 68 10.69 -15.52 -27.35
CA PRO A 68 10.63 -16.32 -28.58
C PRO A 68 12.00 -16.86 -29.03
N TYR A 69 13.08 -16.16 -28.71
CA TYR A 69 14.44 -16.53 -29.14
C TYR A 69 14.98 -17.81 -28.50
N VAL A 70 14.38 -18.23 -27.39
CA VAL A 70 14.89 -19.32 -26.56
C VAL A 70 13.97 -20.54 -26.65
N LEU A 71 12.87 -20.45 -27.41
CA LEU A 71 11.91 -21.55 -27.61
C LEU A 71 12.47 -22.66 -28.50
N ASN A 72 13.49 -22.37 -29.33
CA ASN A 72 14.17 -23.35 -30.18
C ASN A 72 15.35 -24.05 -29.48
N GLU A 73 15.72 -23.65 -28.25
CA GLU A 73 16.92 -24.14 -27.54
C GLU A 73 16.64 -25.36 -26.63
N ASN A 74 15.65 -26.22 -26.97
CA ASN A 74 15.21 -27.34 -26.10
C ASN A 74 14.86 -26.90 -24.67
N ILE A 75 14.22 -25.75 -24.52
CA ILE A 75 13.79 -25.24 -23.22
C ILE A 75 12.29 -25.45 -23.05
N PRO A 76 11.84 -25.92 -21.87
CA PRO A 76 10.43 -26.07 -21.58
C PRO A 76 9.64 -24.78 -21.85
N TRP A 77 8.57 -24.90 -22.62
CA TRP A 77 7.67 -23.80 -22.90
C TRP A 77 6.72 -23.55 -21.73
N ILE A 78 6.02 -24.59 -21.26
CA ILE A 78 5.13 -24.53 -20.10
C ILE A 78 5.60 -25.57 -19.09
N VAL A 79 5.67 -25.17 -17.82
CA VAL A 79 5.89 -26.06 -16.68
C VAL A 79 4.73 -25.89 -15.71
N SER A 80 4.15 -27.00 -15.28
CA SER A 80 3.04 -27.07 -14.32
C SER A 80 3.26 -28.20 -13.32
N LYS A 81 2.55 -28.17 -12.19
CA LYS A 81 2.65 -29.26 -11.20
C LYS A 81 2.16 -30.59 -11.77
N GLU A 82 1.04 -30.56 -12.50
CA GLU A 82 0.45 -31.69 -13.22
C GLU A 82 0.17 -31.30 -14.68
N PRO A 83 0.02 -32.27 -15.60
CA PRO A 83 -0.37 -31.99 -16.97
C PRO A 83 -1.68 -31.21 -17.03
N ILE A 84 -1.67 -30.09 -17.75
CA ILE A 84 -2.87 -29.29 -17.98
C ILE A 84 -3.74 -30.02 -19.01
N LYS A 85 -5.08 -29.93 -18.87
CA LYS A 85 -6.00 -30.58 -19.80
C LYS A 85 -5.84 -30.04 -21.22
N GLN A 86 -6.11 -30.91 -22.19
CA GLN A 86 -5.98 -30.61 -23.61
C GLN A 86 -6.71 -29.33 -24.02
N GLU A 87 -7.98 -29.18 -23.63
CA GLU A 87 -8.81 -28.02 -23.96
C GLU A 87 -8.21 -26.69 -23.47
N GLN A 88 -7.60 -26.70 -22.28
CA GLN A 88 -6.95 -25.51 -21.70
C GLN A 88 -5.62 -25.23 -22.40
N LEU A 89 -4.89 -26.27 -22.79
CA LEU A 89 -3.65 -26.16 -23.55
C LEU A 89 -3.91 -25.61 -24.96
N ASP A 90 -4.97 -26.07 -25.62
CA ASP A 90 -5.44 -25.57 -26.92
C ASP A 90 -5.75 -24.07 -26.86
N TYR A 91 -6.38 -23.62 -25.77
CA TYR A 91 -6.66 -22.20 -25.54
C TYR A 91 -5.39 -21.37 -25.36
N ILE A 92 -4.46 -21.83 -24.50
CA ILE A 92 -3.18 -21.15 -24.28
C ILE A 92 -2.46 -20.97 -25.62
N PHE A 93 -2.48 -22.03 -26.43
CA PHE A 93 -1.86 -22.09 -27.73
C PHE A 93 -2.52 -21.14 -28.73
N GLN A 94 -3.84 -21.20 -28.89
CA GLN A 94 -4.60 -20.29 -29.75
C GLN A 94 -4.38 -18.81 -29.34
N SER A 95 -4.35 -18.52 -28.05
CA SER A 95 -4.08 -17.17 -27.53
C SER A 95 -2.68 -16.66 -27.92
N TRP A 96 -1.68 -17.55 -27.87
CA TRP A 96 -0.34 -17.26 -28.34
C TRP A 96 -0.32 -17.01 -29.86
N TYR A 97 -0.99 -17.86 -30.64
CA TYR A 97 -1.10 -17.74 -32.10
C TYR A 97 -1.62 -16.37 -32.54
N GLU A 98 -2.71 -15.91 -31.91
CA GLU A 98 -3.38 -14.65 -32.24
C GLU A 98 -2.51 -13.43 -31.96
N ILE A 99 -1.69 -13.50 -30.91
CA ILE A 99 -0.74 -12.44 -30.57
C ILE A 99 0.42 -12.40 -31.57
N ILE A 100 0.91 -13.57 -31.98
CA ILE A 100 1.95 -13.67 -32.99
C ILE A 100 1.43 -13.07 -34.30
N HIS A 101 0.24 -13.47 -34.78
CA HIS A 101 -0.30 -13.09 -36.10
C HIS A 101 -1.03 -11.73 -36.18
N ASP A 102 -0.86 -10.85 -35.19
CA ASP A 102 -1.37 -9.45 -35.21
C ASP A 102 -2.87 -9.31 -35.60
N TRP A 103 -3.74 -10.16 -35.03
CA TRP A 103 -5.22 -10.02 -35.09
C TRP A 103 -5.87 -10.14 -36.48
N LYS A 104 -5.32 -10.93 -37.42
CA LYS A 104 -6.12 -11.47 -38.55
C LYS A 104 -6.71 -12.82 -38.17
N PRO A 105 -7.95 -13.15 -38.59
CA PRO A 105 -8.62 -14.36 -38.13
C PRO A 105 -8.00 -15.56 -38.84
N ASN A 106 -7.09 -16.24 -38.17
CA ASN A 106 -6.72 -17.60 -38.53
C ASN A 106 -7.04 -18.46 -37.29
N ARG A 107 -8.12 -19.24 -37.38
CA ARG A 107 -8.25 -20.42 -36.53
C ARG A 107 -7.17 -21.39 -36.98
N LEU A 108 -6.54 -22.07 -36.03
CA LEU A 108 -5.63 -23.15 -36.37
C LEU A 108 -6.36 -24.18 -37.22
N VAL A 109 -5.77 -24.53 -38.36
CA VAL A 109 -6.33 -25.55 -39.27
C VAL A 109 -6.23 -26.93 -38.62
N GLU A 110 -5.13 -27.18 -37.91
CA GLU A 110 -4.91 -28.36 -37.07
C GLU A 110 -4.10 -27.96 -35.82
N LEU A 111 -4.44 -28.55 -34.67
CA LEU A 111 -3.68 -28.41 -33.43
C LEU A 111 -2.48 -29.38 -33.45
N PRO A 112 -1.27 -28.96 -33.06
CA PRO A 112 -0.12 -29.85 -32.97
C PRO A 112 -0.35 -30.94 -31.92
N LYS A 113 0.41 -32.03 -32.01
CA LYS A 113 0.40 -33.07 -30.96
C LYS A 113 1.19 -32.59 -29.76
N TYR A 114 0.59 -32.71 -28.57
CA TYR A 114 1.20 -32.30 -27.31
C TYR A 114 1.70 -33.52 -26.56
N GLU A 115 3.00 -33.54 -26.26
CA GLU A 115 3.60 -34.59 -25.44
C GLU A 115 4.11 -34.00 -24.13
N TRP A 116 3.36 -34.27 -23.06
CA TRP A 116 3.78 -33.95 -21.71
C TRP A 116 4.94 -34.83 -21.29
N GLN A 117 5.98 -34.20 -20.78
CA GLN A 117 7.10 -34.84 -20.12
C GLN A 117 7.00 -34.60 -18.61
N SER A 118 7.70 -35.40 -17.82
CA SER A 118 7.78 -35.20 -16.37
C SER A 118 9.20 -35.44 -15.91
N ASP A 119 9.67 -34.54 -15.05
CA ASP A 119 10.99 -34.64 -14.43
C ASP A 119 10.98 -33.90 -13.07
N LEU A 120 12.09 -33.99 -12.34
CA LEU A 120 12.34 -33.22 -11.13
C LEU A 120 12.68 -31.78 -11.47
N ILE A 121 12.31 -30.84 -10.59
CA ILE A 121 12.69 -29.43 -10.73
C ILE A 121 14.22 -29.27 -10.79
N SER A 122 14.99 -30.11 -10.08
CA SER A 122 16.46 -30.15 -10.15
C SER A 122 17.02 -30.36 -11.56
N ASN A 123 16.24 -30.95 -12.47
CA ASN A 123 16.65 -31.25 -13.84
C ASN A 123 16.16 -30.19 -14.84
N LEU A 124 15.52 -29.11 -14.37
CA LEU A 124 14.99 -28.02 -15.18
C LEU A 124 15.73 -26.69 -14.89
N PRO A 125 16.87 -26.42 -15.55
CA PRO A 125 17.67 -25.21 -15.32
C PRO A 125 16.91 -23.89 -15.48
N VAL A 126 15.85 -23.90 -16.29
CA VAL A 126 14.97 -22.74 -16.51
C VAL A 126 14.27 -22.25 -15.23
N LEU A 127 14.23 -23.07 -14.18
CA LEU A 127 13.64 -22.74 -12.89
C LEU A 127 14.67 -22.33 -11.82
N HIS A 128 15.96 -22.33 -12.13
CA HIS A 128 17.04 -22.17 -11.13
C HIS A 128 17.56 -20.74 -11.00
N ASP A 129 17.00 -19.79 -11.74
CA ASP A 129 17.37 -18.39 -11.60
C ASP A 129 16.59 -17.69 -10.46
N ASN A 130 17.21 -16.70 -9.83
CA ASN A 130 16.59 -15.96 -8.73
C ASN A 130 15.33 -15.18 -9.15
N GLU A 131 15.21 -14.82 -10.43
CA GLU A 131 14.09 -14.04 -10.95
C GLU A 131 12.82 -14.91 -11.09
N THR A 132 12.99 -16.19 -11.38
CA THR A 132 11.96 -17.21 -11.54
C THR A 132 11.51 -17.80 -10.21
N TYR A 133 12.38 -17.86 -9.19
CA TYR A 133 11.97 -18.25 -7.81
C TYR A 133 10.79 -17.41 -7.33
N SER A 134 10.78 -16.11 -7.62
CA SER A 134 9.69 -15.21 -7.25
C SER A 134 8.31 -15.60 -7.84
N LYS A 135 8.30 -16.42 -8.90
CA LYS A 135 7.10 -16.84 -9.63
C LYS A 135 6.68 -18.25 -9.28
N TRP A 136 7.60 -19.22 -9.37
CA TRP A 136 7.23 -20.64 -9.29
C TRP A 136 7.19 -21.17 -7.86
N VAL A 137 8.07 -20.71 -6.96
CA VAL A 137 8.11 -21.17 -5.56
C VAL A 137 6.77 -20.93 -4.83
N PRO A 138 6.21 -19.70 -4.80
CA PRO A 138 4.93 -19.46 -4.14
C PRO A 138 3.77 -20.18 -4.84
N ALA A 139 3.84 -20.39 -6.15
CA ALA A 139 2.83 -21.12 -6.91
C ALA A 139 2.82 -22.60 -6.53
N LEU A 140 3.99 -23.25 -6.53
CA LEU A 140 4.14 -24.65 -6.15
C LEU A 140 3.72 -24.90 -4.69
N ILE A 141 4.13 -24.03 -3.77
CA ILE A 141 3.73 -24.10 -2.36
C ILE A 141 2.21 -23.99 -2.22
N SER A 142 1.56 -23.08 -2.96
CA SER A 142 0.10 -22.97 -2.95
C SER A 142 -0.57 -24.28 -3.38
N HIS A 143 -0.06 -24.94 -4.43
CA HIS A 143 -0.57 -26.24 -4.87
C HIS A 143 -0.41 -27.34 -3.84
N ILE A 144 0.83 -27.56 -3.39
CA ILE A 144 1.13 -28.58 -2.38
C ILE A 144 0.26 -28.34 -1.15
N PHE A 145 0.08 -27.08 -0.74
CA PHE A 145 -0.79 -26.70 0.36
C PHE A 145 -2.26 -27.06 0.13
N CYS A 146 -2.79 -26.96 -1.10
CA CYS A 146 -4.19 -27.28 -1.42
C CYS A 146 -4.48 -28.78 -1.64
N GLU A 147 -3.45 -29.64 -1.73
CA GLU A 147 -3.61 -31.08 -1.98
C GLU A 147 -4.45 -31.79 -0.90
N ARG A 148 -4.31 -31.40 0.36
CA ARG A 148 -4.98 -32.01 1.52
C ARG A 148 -5.75 -30.96 2.32
N PRO A 149 -6.94 -31.29 2.85
CA PRO A 149 -7.69 -30.39 3.70
C PRO A 149 -6.97 -30.12 5.03
N ILE A 150 -7.40 -29.06 5.71
CA ILE A 150 -7.00 -28.74 7.09
C ILE A 150 -8.15 -29.08 8.02
N TYR A 151 -7.84 -29.71 9.15
CA TYR A 151 -8.79 -29.95 10.22
C TYR A 151 -8.72 -28.78 11.20
N LEU A 152 -9.83 -28.10 11.48
CA LEU A 152 -9.92 -27.09 12.54
C LEU A 152 -10.72 -27.64 13.71
N GLU A 153 -10.09 -27.75 14.89
CA GLU A 153 -10.73 -28.26 16.12
C GLU A 153 -11.94 -27.43 16.57
N ASN A 154 -12.03 -26.15 16.18
CA ASN A 154 -13.07 -25.21 16.63
C ASN A 154 -14.29 -25.07 15.70
N THR A 155 -14.33 -25.77 14.56
CA THR A 155 -15.45 -25.75 13.62
C THR A 155 -15.90 -27.18 13.35
N ASN A 156 -16.74 -27.74 14.23
CA ASN A 156 -17.47 -29.00 14.06
C ASN A 156 -16.73 -30.17 13.36
N GLU A 157 -15.42 -30.34 13.61
CA GLU A 157 -14.57 -31.36 12.95
C GLU A 157 -14.68 -31.37 11.40
N GLU A 158 -14.90 -30.22 10.77
CA GLU A 158 -15.04 -30.15 9.31
C GLU A 158 -13.68 -30.01 8.59
N GLU A 159 -13.50 -30.83 7.55
CA GLU A 159 -12.37 -30.74 6.62
C GLU A 159 -12.47 -29.46 5.78
N ILE A 160 -11.51 -28.56 5.94
CA ILE A 160 -11.47 -27.32 5.16
C ILE A 160 -10.59 -27.51 3.94
N TYR A 161 -11.25 -27.45 2.79
CA TYR A 161 -10.60 -27.51 1.48
C TYR A 161 -10.15 -26.13 1.03
N PHE A 162 -8.95 -26.07 0.47
CA PHE A 162 -8.36 -24.86 -0.10
C PHE A 162 -8.18 -25.01 -1.61
N SER A 163 -8.31 -23.89 -2.30
CA SER A 163 -8.09 -23.78 -3.74
C SER A 163 -7.02 -22.74 -4.05
N PRO A 164 -6.09 -23.05 -4.97
CA PRO A 164 -4.99 -22.17 -5.32
C PRO A 164 -5.49 -21.03 -6.21
N LEU A 165 -5.19 -19.81 -5.82
CA LEU A 165 -5.46 -18.58 -6.55
C LEU A 165 -4.15 -17.89 -6.88
N ARG A 166 -4.09 -17.21 -8.02
CA ARG A 166 -2.92 -16.43 -8.40
C ARG A 166 -3.33 -15.07 -8.93
N SER A 167 -2.56 -14.05 -8.55
CA SER A 167 -2.61 -12.74 -9.17
C SER A 167 -1.18 -12.21 -9.33
N GLN A 168 -0.69 -12.17 -10.56
CA GLN A 168 0.70 -11.80 -10.86
C GLN A 168 1.71 -12.71 -10.11
N ASN A 169 2.50 -12.14 -9.20
CA ASN A 169 3.49 -12.85 -8.39
C ASN A 169 2.97 -13.19 -6.97
N ILE A 170 1.70 -12.90 -6.69
CA ILE A 170 1.07 -13.23 -5.42
C ILE A 170 0.27 -14.52 -5.60
N CYS A 171 0.66 -15.57 -4.88
CA CYS A 171 -0.07 -16.83 -4.86
C CYS A 171 -0.82 -16.94 -3.54
N GLU A 172 -2.05 -17.42 -3.60
CA GLU A 172 -2.93 -17.57 -2.46
C GLU A 172 -3.51 -18.97 -2.42
N ALA A 173 -3.82 -19.47 -1.23
CA ALA A 173 -4.71 -20.60 -1.03
C ALA A 173 -5.93 -20.09 -0.28
N MET A 174 -7.11 -20.16 -0.91
CA MET A 174 -8.37 -19.68 -0.34
C MET A 174 -9.27 -20.87 -0.02
N SER A 175 -9.82 -20.90 1.20
CA SER A 175 -10.81 -21.92 1.56
C SER A 175 -12.13 -21.72 0.80
N GLU A 176 -12.95 -22.77 0.74
CA GLU A 176 -14.36 -22.56 0.41
C GLU A 176 -15.03 -21.57 1.39
N PRO A 177 -16.11 -20.87 0.98
CA PRO A 177 -16.85 -19.99 1.88
C PRO A 177 -17.40 -20.74 3.08
N ILE A 178 -17.00 -20.31 4.27
CA ILE A 178 -17.44 -20.80 5.57
C ILE A 178 -18.48 -19.82 6.10
N LYS A 179 -19.54 -20.36 6.69
CA LYS A 179 -20.60 -19.58 7.33
C LYS A 179 -20.27 -19.39 8.81
N ASP A 180 -20.11 -18.14 9.24
CA ASP A 180 -19.93 -17.82 10.66
C ASP A 180 -21.21 -18.17 11.43
N GLU A 181 -21.09 -18.98 12.50
CA GLU A 181 -22.26 -19.43 13.26
C GLU A 181 -22.98 -18.28 13.98
N LYS A 182 -22.26 -17.23 14.41
CA LYS A 182 -22.84 -16.13 15.19
C LYS A 182 -23.45 -15.06 14.30
N THR A 183 -22.72 -14.60 13.29
CA THR A 183 -23.19 -13.51 12.41
C THR A 183 -23.97 -14.03 11.21
N GLN A 184 -23.89 -15.33 10.91
CA GLN A 184 -24.44 -15.96 9.71
C GLN A 184 -23.81 -15.45 8.40
N ASP A 185 -22.69 -14.72 8.50
CA ASP A 185 -21.95 -14.18 7.36
C ASP A 185 -21.01 -15.22 6.74
N PHE A 186 -20.78 -15.09 5.42
CA PHE A 186 -19.81 -15.90 4.70
C PHE A 186 -18.42 -15.25 4.62
N PHE A 187 -17.39 -16.04 4.91
CA PHE A 187 -15.98 -15.67 4.75
C PHE A 187 -15.13 -16.85 4.27
N SER A 188 -13.92 -16.62 3.80
CA SER A 188 -12.93 -17.66 3.49
C SER A 188 -11.62 -17.38 4.22
N TYR A 189 -10.96 -18.42 4.73
CA TYR A 189 -9.56 -18.33 5.15
C TYR A 189 -8.67 -18.16 3.92
N VAL A 190 -7.65 -17.32 4.03
CA VAL A 190 -6.69 -17.10 2.94
C VAL A 190 -5.27 -17.14 3.49
N TYR A 191 -4.46 -18.00 2.89
CA TYR A 191 -3.01 -17.93 2.96
C TYR A 191 -2.51 -17.19 1.74
N ARG A 192 -1.60 -16.23 1.94
CA ARG A 192 -0.88 -15.54 0.88
C ARG A 192 0.59 -15.90 0.98
N PHE A 193 1.15 -16.40 -0.12
CA PHE A 193 2.53 -16.82 -0.26
C PHE A 193 3.27 -15.86 -1.17
N GLN A 194 4.38 -15.31 -0.68
CA GLN A 194 5.23 -14.41 -1.44
C GLN A 194 6.69 -14.81 -1.25
N CYS A 195 7.40 -15.01 -2.35
CA CYS A 195 8.85 -15.15 -2.31
C CYS A 195 9.47 -13.75 -2.33
N ILE A 196 10.12 -13.39 -1.22
CA ILE A 196 10.75 -12.09 -0.98
C ILE A 196 12.26 -12.26 -0.81
N THR A 197 12.98 -11.15 -0.85
CA THR A 197 14.38 -11.05 -0.42
C THR A 197 14.49 -9.87 0.55
N ARG A 198 15.48 -9.86 1.45
CA ARG A 198 15.66 -8.75 2.41
C ARG A 198 16.92 -7.96 2.09
N GLY A 199 16.99 -6.71 2.56
CA GLY A 199 18.23 -5.93 2.45
C GLY A 199 19.35 -6.60 3.26
N GLY A 200 20.52 -6.84 2.65
CA GLY A 200 21.62 -7.55 3.30
C GLY A 200 21.55 -9.08 3.23
N GLU A 201 20.46 -9.64 2.69
CA GLU A 201 20.28 -11.07 2.50
C GLU A 201 19.62 -11.35 1.14
N ASN A 202 20.46 -11.68 0.15
CA ASN A 202 20.01 -12.01 -1.20
C ASN A 202 19.63 -13.49 -1.37
N ALA A 203 19.00 -14.06 -0.34
CA ALA A 203 18.44 -15.41 -0.36
C ALA A 203 16.90 -15.33 -0.50
N PRO A 204 16.29 -16.26 -1.26
CA PRO A 204 14.83 -16.32 -1.36
C PRO A 204 14.22 -16.75 -0.03
N LEU A 205 13.26 -15.97 0.46
CA LEU A 205 12.52 -16.22 1.69
C LEU A 205 11.02 -16.28 1.39
N LEU A 206 10.29 -17.12 2.11
CA LEU A 206 8.85 -17.26 1.95
C LEU A 206 8.14 -16.46 3.03
N ASN A 207 7.56 -15.33 2.65
CA ASN A 207 6.67 -14.58 3.52
C ASN A 207 5.25 -15.17 3.45
N ILE A 208 4.63 -15.33 4.62
CA ILE A 208 3.28 -15.89 4.75
C ILE A 208 2.39 -14.89 5.48
N SER A 209 1.31 -14.52 4.83
CA SER A 209 0.24 -13.72 5.43
C SER A 209 -1.03 -14.57 5.51
N ILE A 210 -1.65 -14.60 6.70
CA ILE A 210 -2.86 -15.37 6.97
C ILE A 210 -3.94 -14.40 7.42
N GLY A 211 -5.10 -14.48 6.78
CA GLY A 211 -6.25 -13.64 7.11
C GLY A 211 -7.55 -14.27 6.63
N ILE A 212 -8.60 -13.45 6.62
CA ILE A 212 -9.90 -13.83 6.06
C ILE A 212 -10.28 -12.89 4.92
N ARG A 213 -10.97 -13.44 3.91
CA ARG A 213 -11.64 -12.71 2.85
C ARG A 213 -13.14 -12.78 3.09
N ARG A 214 -13.81 -11.64 3.07
CA ARG A 214 -15.28 -11.56 3.21
C ARG A 214 -15.93 -11.23 1.89
N PHE A 215 -17.24 -11.45 1.83
CA PHE A 215 -18.03 -11.24 0.62
C PHE A 215 -19.21 -10.32 0.91
N TYR A 216 -19.64 -9.57 -0.10
CA TYR A 216 -20.95 -8.92 -0.06
C TYR A 216 -22.03 -10.00 -0.05
N GLN A 217 -23.02 -9.86 0.83
CA GLN A 217 -24.09 -10.86 1.01
C GLN A 217 -25.49 -10.26 0.90
N GLU A 218 -25.64 -8.95 1.12
CA GLU A 218 -26.94 -8.29 1.05
C GLU A 218 -26.90 -7.09 0.11
N TYR A 219 -28.01 -6.89 -0.63
CA TYR A 219 -28.24 -5.71 -1.44
C TYR A 219 -28.97 -4.64 -0.61
N ASN A 220 -28.23 -3.89 0.19
CA ASN A 220 -28.84 -2.92 1.12
C ASN A 220 -28.90 -1.48 0.61
N HIS A 221 -28.63 -1.22 -0.68
CA HIS A 221 -28.75 0.14 -1.21
C HIS A 221 -29.17 0.19 -2.69
N PRO A 222 -30.18 1.01 -3.05
CA PRO A 222 -30.59 1.22 -4.45
C PRO A 222 -29.50 1.84 -5.35
N ASP A 223 -28.35 2.21 -4.77
CA ASP A 223 -27.23 2.88 -5.45
C ASP A 223 -26.00 1.98 -5.61
N ILE A 224 -26.11 0.65 -5.44
CA ILE A 224 -24.97 -0.26 -5.62
C ILE A 224 -24.29 -0.17 -7.00
N PRO A 225 -25.03 -0.01 -8.12
CA PRO A 225 -24.42 0.30 -9.41
C PRO A 225 -23.61 1.62 -9.41
N LEU A 226 -23.86 2.52 -8.46
CA LEU A 226 -23.12 3.77 -8.25
C LEU A 226 -21.81 3.55 -7.46
N LEU A 227 -21.60 2.40 -6.81
CA LEU A 227 -20.42 2.12 -5.98
C LEU A 227 -19.17 1.76 -6.81
N LEU A 228 -19.36 1.14 -7.97
CA LEU A 228 -18.27 0.92 -8.92
C LEU A 228 -17.93 2.14 -9.78
N ARG A 229 -18.47 3.33 -9.48
CA ARG A 229 -18.30 4.54 -10.30
C ARG A 229 -16.84 4.84 -10.59
N ARG A 230 -16.40 4.43 -11.78
CA ARG A 230 -15.03 4.51 -12.34
C ARG A 230 -13.96 3.63 -11.69
N LYS A 231 -14.32 2.73 -10.76
CA LYS A 231 -13.40 1.76 -10.14
C LYS A 231 -13.56 0.37 -10.76
N ARG A 232 -12.47 -0.41 -10.75
CA ARG A 232 -12.47 -1.81 -11.17
C ARG A 232 -12.79 -2.67 -9.94
N GLY A 233 -13.73 -3.60 -10.07
CA GLY A 233 -14.06 -4.60 -9.05
C GLY A 233 -13.38 -5.93 -9.36
N MET A 234 -13.20 -6.76 -8.33
CA MET A 234 -12.81 -8.17 -8.46
C MET A 234 -14.03 -9.05 -8.18
N ILE A 235 -14.14 -10.17 -8.90
CA ILE A 235 -15.12 -11.22 -8.64
C ILE A 235 -14.42 -12.58 -8.74
N LEU A 236 -14.79 -13.53 -7.89
CA LEU A 236 -14.29 -14.90 -7.90
C LEU A 236 -15.39 -15.80 -8.43
N ILE A 237 -15.09 -16.63 -9.42
CA ILE A 237 -16.09 -17.52 -10.02
C ILE A 237 -15.60 -18.93 -9.92
N SER A 238 -16.47 -19.82 -9.45
CA SER A 238 -16.18 -21.24 -9.42
C SER A 238 -16.05 -21.77 -10.83
N THR A 239 -15.00 -22.53 -11.07
CA THR A 239 -14.87 -23.34 -12.27
C THR A 239 -15.27 -24.77 -11.91
N SER A 240 -16.16 -25.39 -12.68
CA SER A 240 -16.40 -26.82 -12.58
C SER A 240 -15.08 -27.55 -12.86
N GLU A 241 -14.52 -28.25 -11.88
CA GLU A 241 -13.40 -29.14 -12.17
C GLU A 241 -13.91 -30.28 -13.07
N PHE A 242 -13.59 -30.21 -14.36
CA PHE A 242 -13.77 -31.28 -15.33
C PHE A 242 -12.82 -32.48 -15.09
N ALA A 243 -12.63 -32.95 -13.86
CA ALA A 243 -11.86 -34.17 -13.58
C ALA A 243 -12.32 -34.85 -12.29
N SER A 244 -13.08 -35.94 -12.47
CA SER A 244 -13.09 -37.17 -11.67
C SER A 244 -12.82 -37.05 -10.16
N ASN A 245 -13.90 -37.16 -9.39
CA ASN A 245 -13.99 -37.72 -8.04
C ASN A 245 -13.67 -36.90 -6.77
N ASN A 246 -13.53 -35.57 -6.79
CA ASN A 246 -13.40 -34.82 -5.52
C ASN A 246 -14.33 -33.60 -5.39
N LYS A 247 -14.87 -33.41 -4.18
CA LYS A 247 -15.77 -32.32 -3.75
C LYS A 247 -15.15 -30.90 -3.79
N LYS A 248 -14.02 -30.68 -4.46
CA LYS A 248 -13.25 -29.42 -4.34
C LYS A 248 -13.67 -28.39 -5.38
N ILE A 249 -14.08 -27.20 -4.95
CA ILE A 249 -14.44 -26.10 -5.85
C ILE A 249 -13.23 -25.17 -6.08
N ARG A 250 -12.77 -25.06 -7.33
CA ARG A 250 -11.76 -24.07 -7.73
C ARG A 250 -12.38 -22.73 -8.10
N PHE A 251 -11.66 -21.64 -7.85
CA PHE A 251 -12.08 -20.29 -8.19
C PHE A 251 -11.08 -19.62 -9.13
N VAL A 252 -11.57 -18.75 -10.01
CA VAL A 252 -10.74 -17.87 -10.86
C VAL A 252 -11.04 -16.41 -10.53
N LYS A 253 -10.00 -15.58 -10.49
CA LYS A 253 -10.12 -14.13 -10.27
C LYS A 253 -10.41 -13.41 -11.59
N LEU A 254 -11.59 -12.80 -11.70
CA LEU A 254 -11.95 -11.94 -12.83
C LEU A 254 -12.16 -10.50 -12.38
N LYS A 255 -12.06 -9.55 -13.32
CA LYS A 255 -12.26 -8.13 -13.03
C LYS A 255 -13.42 -7.52 -13.83
N ILE A 256 -14.24 -6.76 -13.12
CA ILE A 256 -15.42 -6.06 -13.65
C ILE A 256 -15.23 -4.55 -13.54
N GLN A 257 -16.02 -3.79 -14.29
CA GLN A 257 -16.06 -2.34 -14.26
C GLN A 257 -17.48 -1.84 -14.51
N GLN A 258 -17.77 -0.62 -14.08
CA GLN A 258 -19.05 0.02 -14.38
C GLN A 258 -19.26 0.24 -15.88
N ALA A 259 -20.50 0.10 -16.33
CA ALA A 259 -20.99 0.52 -17.65
C ALA A 259 -21.97 1.69 -17.53
N THR A 260 -22.46 2.22 -18.66
CA THR A 260 -23.53 3.25 -18.68
C THR A 260 -24.82 2.75 -18.04
N THR A 261 -25.09 1.46 -18.15
CA THR A 261 -26.18 0.73 -17.50
C THR A 261 -25.58 -0.55 -16.90
N GLY A 262 -25.66 -0.72 -15.58
CA GLY A 262 -25.16 -1.92 -14.88
C GLY A 262 -23.64 -2.09 -14.86
N MET A 263 -23.19 -3.34 -14.78
CA MET A 263 -21.79 -3.73 -14.78
C MET A 263 -21.37 -4.46 -16.07
N LYS A 264 -20.07 -4.40 -16.38
CA LYS A 264 -19.49 -5.17 -17.49
C LYS A 264 -18.12 -5.70 -17.16
N TRP A 265 -17.74 -6.78 -17.83
CA TRP A 265 -16.36 -7.26 -17.86
C TRP A 265 -15.42 -6.18 -18.41
N ILE A 266 -14.26 -6.02 -17.77
CA ILE A 266 -13.17 -5.22 -18.34
C ILE A 266 -12.79 -5.83 -19.69
N LYS A 267 -12.40 -5.00 -20.67
CA LYS A 267 -12.11 -5.43 -22.06
C LYS A 267 -11.25 -6.70 -22.14
N ILE A 268 -10.25 -6.82 -21.26
CA ILE A 268 -9.32 -7.96 -21.21
C ILE A 268 -10.01 -9.26 -20.78
N PHE A 269 -11.03 -9.19 -19.91
CA PHE A 269 -11.74 -10.36 -19.36
C PHE A 269 -13.00 -10.74 -20.16
N ARG A 270 -13.34 -10.01 -21.22
CA ARG A 270 -14.55 -10.27 -22.01
C ARG A 270 -14.52 -11.60 -22.74
N ASN A 271 -13.38 -11.98 -23.30
CA ASN A 271 -13.22 -13.24 -24.02
C ASN A 271 -12.98 -14.38 -23.02
N LEU A 272 -12.18 -14.11 -21.97
CA LEU A 272 -11.92 -15.03 -20.85
C LEU A 272 -13.17 -15.67 -20.24
N LYS A 273 -14.30 -14.95 -20.16
CA LYS A 273 -15.54 -15.52 -19.61
C LYS A 273 -16.05 -16.67 -20.50
N ASP A 274 -15.92 -16.56 -21.81
CA ASP A 274 -16.43 -17.57 -22.73
C ASP A 274 -15.56 -18.83 -22.66
N ASP A 275 -14.26 -18.65 -22.42
CA ASP A 275 -13.25 -19.71 -22.31
C ASP A 275 -13.43 -20.61 -21.08
N PHE A 276 -14.02 -20.09 -19.99
CA PHE A 276 -14.37 -20.87 -18.80
C PHE A 276 -15.81 -21.40 -18.83
N GLN A 277 -16.50 -21.32 -19.96
CA GLN A 277 -17.96 -21.56 -20.04
C GLN A 277 -18.73 -20.68 -19.02
N ILE A 278 -18.21 -19.48 -18.73
CA ILE A 278 -18.85 -18.48 -17.86
C ILE A 278 -19.86 -17.64 -18.65
N GLY A 279 -19.65 -17.49 -19.96
CA GLY A 279 -20.53 -16.76 -20.86
C GLY A 279 -21.96 -17.35 -20.91
N GLY A 280 -22.97 -16.50 -20.71
CA GLY A 280 -24.38 -16.86 -20.79
C GLY A 280 -25.04 -17.25 -19.46
N GLU A 281 -24.26 -17.73 -18.48
CA GLU A 281 -24.79 -18.18 -17.18
C GLU A 281 -24.70 -17.15 -16.05
N VAL A 282 -23.90 -16.10 -16.23
CA VAL A 282 -23.55 -15.15 -15.17
C VAL A 282 -24.02 -13.74 -15.53
N ASP A 283 -25.19 -13.36 -15.02
CA ASP A 283 -25.70 -11.98 -15.07
C ASP A 283 -25.10 -11.16 -13.92
N LEU A 284 -24.20 -10.25 -14.27
CA LEU A 284 -23.50 -9.39 -13.30
C LEU A 284 -24.46 -8.51 -12.50
N ASP A 285 -25.55 -8.05 -13.10
CA ASP A 285 -26.51 -7.19 -12.40
C ASP A 285 -27.36 -8.02 -11.44
N HIS A 286 -27.70 -9.26 -11.80
CA HIS A 286 -28.40 -10.21 -10.92
C HIS A 286 -27.53 -10.65 -9.73
N ILE A 287 -26.24 -10.93 -9.93
CA ILE A 287 -25.33 -11.30 -8.83
C ILE A 287 -25.27 -10.23 -7.76
N LEU A 288 -25.27 -8.95 -8.15
CA LEU A 288 -25.25 -7.87 -7.16
C LEU A 288 -26.54 -7.79 -6.36
N GLN A 289 -27.68 -8.07 -6.99
CA GLN A 289 -28.97 -8.06 -6.34
C GLN A 289 -29.12 -9.25 -5.38
N TYR A 290 -28.53 -10.39 -5.71
CA TYR A 290 -28.66 -11.64 -4.97
C TYR A 290 -27.32 -12.32 -4.66
N PRO A 291 -26.34 -11.63 -4.05
CA PRO A 291 -24.98 -12.16 -3.95
C PRO A 291 -24.89 -13.38 -3.02
N LYS A 292 -25.76 -13.46 -2.00
CA LYS A 292 -25.85 -14.62 -1.10
C LYS A 292 -26.24 -15.91 -1.84
N ASP A 293 -27.17 -15.82 -2.78
CA ASP A 293 -27.65 -16.97 -3.55
C ASP A 293 -26.53 -17.59 -4.40
N TYR A 294 -25.63 -16.75 -4.91
CA TYR A 294 -24.44 -17.19 -5.64
C TYR A 294 -23.31 -17.68 -4.72
N ILE A 295 -23.28 -17.32 -3.44
CA ILE A 295 -22.30 -17.90 -2.50
C ILE A 295 -22.68 -19.35 -2.18
N VAL A 296 -23.98 -19.62 -1.98
CA VAL A 296 -24.49 -20.96 -1.62
C VAL A 296 -24.85 -21.84 -2.83
N GLY A 297 -24.80 -21.29 -4.05
CA GLY A 297 -25.19 -22.00 -5.27
C GLY A 297 -24.43 -23.32 -5.49
N GLU A 298 -25.14 -24.34 -5.95
CA GLU A 298 -24.58 -25.68 -6.20
C GLU A 298 -23.97 -25.81 -7.60
N ASN A 299 -24.60 -25.19 -8.62
CA ASN A 299 -24.12 -25.27 -10.01
C ASN A 299 -22.94 -24.33 -10.28
N LYS A 300 -23.00 -23.11 -9.73
CA LYS A 300 -22.00 -22.07 -9.96
C LYS A 300 -21.95 -21.14 -8.76
N ARG A 301 -20.80 -21.09 -8.10
CA ARG A 301 -20.53 -20.15 -7.02
C ARG A 301 -19.87 -18.90 -7.56
N VAL A 302 -20.38 -17.74 -7.15
CA VAL A 302 -19.80 -16.45 -7.46
C VAL A 302 -19.63 -15.67 -6.17
N LEU A 303 -18.39 -15.32 -5.86
CA LEU A 303 -18.04 -14.59 -4.65
C LEU A 303 -17.63 -13.17 -5.02
N PHE A 304 -18.19 -12.20 -4.33
CA PHE A 304 -17.89 -10.79 -4.54
C PHE A 304 -17.11 -10.24 -3.34
N PRO A 305 -15.76 -10.18 -3.39
CA PRO A 305 -14.94 -9.79 -2.25
C PRO A 305 -15.30 -8.39 -1.72
N TYR A 306 -15.45 -8.31 -0.41
CA TYR A 306 -15.73 -7.07 0.31
C TYR A 306 -14.50 -6.15 0.31
N ASN A 307 -14.69 -4.87 0.00
CA ASN A 307 -13.61 -3.87 0.03
C ASN A 307 -14.20 -2.48 0.31
N GLU A 308 -13.99 -1.96 1.53
CA GLU A 308 -14.55 -0.66 1.94
C GLU A 308 -13.97 0.52 1.15
N ARG A 309 -12.73 0.40 0.62
CA ARG A 309 -12.14 1.47 -0.19
C ARG A 309 -12.83 1.60 -1.55
N ILE A 310 -13.43 0.53 -2.03
CA ILE A 310 -14.01 0.44 -3.38
C ILE A 310 -15.52 0.56 -3.31
N TYR A 311 -16.18 -0.16 -2.41
CA TYR A 311 -17.64 -0.09 -2.22
C TYR A 311 -17.96 0.43 -0.81
N LYS A 312 -18.15 1.74 -0.70
CA LYS A 312 -18.60 2.38 0.54
C LYS A 312 -20.13 2.32 0.62
N VAL A 313 -20.67 1.30 1.27
CA VAL A 313 -22.12 1.21 1.54
C VAL A 313 -22.38 1.32 3.03
N GLN A 314 -23.05 2.39 3.42
CA GLN A 314 -23.52 2.59 4.79
C GLN A 314 -24.44 1.43 5.19
N GLY A 315 -24.23 0.83 6.36
CA GLY A 315 -25.02 -0.31 6.84
C GLY A 315 -24.55 -1.70 6.39
N THR A 316 -23.49 -1.82 5.57
CA THR A 316 -22.90 -3.12 5.17
C THR A 316 -21.57 -3.41 5.86
N LYS A 317 -21.31 -2.78 7.01
CA LYS A 317 -20.02 -2.88 7.68
C LYS A 317 -19.88 -4.28 8.29
N ILE A 318 -19.01 -5.09 7.69
CA ILE A 318 -18.68 -6.41 8.20
C ILE A 318 -17.49 -6.26 9.17
N GLU A 319 -17.56 -6.81 10.38
CA GLU A 319 -16.48 -6.69 11.37
C GLU A 319 -15.16 -7.26 10.83
N PRO A 320 -14.06 -6.47 10.79
CA PRO A 320 -12.78 -6.91 10.23
C PRO A 320 -11.92 -7.81 11.14
N GLY A 321 -10.97 -8.52 10.54
CA GLY A 321 -9.94 -9.32 11.20
C GLY A 321 -10.23 -10.79 11.51
N ILE A 322 -9.18 -11.61 11.39
CA ILE A 322 -9.14 -13.02 11.84
C ILE A 322 -8.89 -13.08 13.35
N LYS A 323 -9.45 -14.07 14.07
CA LYS A 323 -9.13 -14.25 15.50
C LYS A 323 -7.69 -14.70 15.69
N VAL A 324 -7.05 -14.24 16.77
CA VAL A 324 -5.64 -14.59 17.09
C VAL A 324 -5.42 -16.11 17.11
N LYS A 325 -6.26 -16.85 17.85
CA LYS A 325 -6.12 -18.30 18.00
C LYS A 325 -6.26 -19.05 16.68
N GLU A 326 -7.24 -18.65 15.86
CA GLU A 326 -7.45 -19.23 14.53
C GLU A 326 -6.23 -18.99 13.63
N ARG A 327 -5.69 -17.76 13.63
CA ARG A 327 -4.48 -17.43 12.86
C ARG A 327 -3.26 -18.24 13.31
N GLU A 328 -3.07 -18.40 14.62
CA GLU A 328 -1.96 -19.20 15.16
C GLU A 328 -2.09 -20.68 14.81
N TYR A 329 -3.30 -21.24 14.87
CA TYR A 329 -3.56 -22.61 14.47
C TYR A 329 -3.25 -22.81 12.98
N LEU A 330 -3.80 -21.96 12.12
CA LEU A 330 -3.55 -21.99 10.68
C LEU A 330 -2.04 -21.86 10.36
N PHE A 331 -1.32 -21.00 11.06
CA PHE A 331 0.13 -20.90 10.90
C PHE A 331 0.86 -22.19 11.30
N LYS A 332 0.47 -22.84 12.40
CA LYS A 332 1.04 -24.12 12.83
C LYS A 332 0.75 -25.25 11.83
N GLU A 333 -0.42 -25.27 11.21
CA GLU A 333 -0.76 -26.23 10.16
C GLU A 333 0.13 -26.07 8.94
N PHE A 334 0.41 -24.83 8.53
CA PHE A 334 1.42 -24.59 7.50
C PHE A 334 2.80 -25.12 7.92
N GLN A 335 3.25 -24.84 9.15
CA GLN A 335 4.55 -25.33 9.66
C GLN A 335 4.63 -26.87 9.69
N ARG A 336 3.53 -27.55 10.03
CA ARG A 336 3.44 -29.02 10.02
C ARG A 336 3.57 -29.56 8.60
N LYS A 337 2.86 -28.96 7.65
CA LYS A 337 2.85 -29.39 6.24
C LYS A 337 4.18 -29.15 5.53
N PHE A 338 4.88 -28.07 5.90
CA PHE A 338 6.18 -27.69 5.36
C PHE A 338 7.27 -27.75 6.44
N SER A 339 7.40 -28.91 7.10
CA SER A 339 8.34 -29.09 8.24
C SER A 339 9.82 -28.94 7.88
N TYR A 340 10.15 -29.00 6.59
CA TYR A 340 11.49 -28.83 6.05
C TYR A 340 11.87 -27.35 5.86
N PHE A 341 10.92 -26.41 5.94
CA PHE A 341 11.21 -24.99 5.96
C PHE A 341 11.58 -24.53 7.37
N THR A 342 12.59 -23.66 7.47
CA THR A 342 13.03 -23.12 8.76
C THR A 342 12.44 -21.74 8.95
N ILE A 343 11.75 -21.48 10.06
CA ILE A 343 11.26 -20.14 10.38
C ILE A 343 12.42 -19.24 10.78
N LEU A 344 12.39 -17.97 10.36
CA LEU A 344 13.39 -17.00 10.82
C LEU A 344 13.39 -16.90 12.36
N PRO A 345 14.57 -16.73 12.99
CA PRO A 345 14.67 -16.58 14.43
C PRO A 345 13.87 -15.37 14.95
N GLU A 346 13.34 -15.51 16.16
CA GLU A 346 12.62 -14.43 16.84
C GLU A 346 13.52 -13.20 17.05
N CYS A 347 12.97 -12.02 16.78
CA CYS A 347 13.67 -10.76 17.01
C CYS A 347 13.59 -10.37 18.48
N LYS A 348 14.70 -9.85 19.01
CA LYS A 348 14.81 -9.41 20.39
C LYS A 348 14.24 -8.00 20.54
N ASN A 349 13.43 -7.78 21.58
CA ASN A 349 12.98 -6.43 21.91
C ASN A 349 14.18 -5.52 22.21
N VAL A 350 14.13 -4.33 21.65
CA VAL A 350 15.08 -3.25 21.87
C VAL A 350 14.39 -2.23 22.76
N ALA A 351 14.91 -2.02 23.97
CA ALA A 351 14.31 -1.09 24.92
C ALA A 351 14.23 0.33 24.33
N THR A 352 13.01 0.86 24.22
CA THR A 352 12.71 2.21 23.74
C THR A 352 12.08 3.06 24.84
N ASN A 353 12.31 4.38 24.80
CA ASN A 353 11.62 5.32 25.66
C ASN A 353 10.40 5.87 24.93
N ASN A 354 9.22 5.32 25.22
CA ASN A 354 7.96 5.73 24.62
C ASN A 354 7.29 6.94 25.30
N LYS A 355 8.00 7.69 26.15
CA LYS A 355 7.46 8.90 26.80
C LYS A 355 7.11 9.95 25.75
N ASN A 356 5.82 10.06 25.46
CA ASN A 356 5.24 10.91 24.43
C ASN A 356 4.55 12.13 25.04
N GLU A 357 5.34 13.14 25.41
CA GLU A 357 4.80 14.40 25.92
C GLU A 357 4.36 15.30 24.76
N LEU A 358 3.08 15.68 24.77
CA LEU A 358 2.52 16.56 23.74
C LEU A 358 2.83 18.03 24.06
N PHE A 359 2.46 18.47 25.26
CA PHE A 359 2.49 19.88 25.65
C PHE A 359 3.61 20.25 26.64
N PRO A 360 4.04 21.53 26.69
CA PRO A 360 3.68 22.58 25.73
C PRO A 360 4.24 22.33 24.32
N LEU A 361 3.55 22.80 23.28
CA LEU A 361 4.02 22.73 21.90
C LEU A 361 5.19 23.70 21.68
N PHE A 362 6.17 23.33 20.87
CA PHE A 362 7.15 24.28 20.32
C PHE A 362 6.50 25.06 19.19
N ALA A 363 6.38 26.37 19.38
CA ALA A 363 5.86 27.26 18.36
C ALA A 363 6.98 27.71 17.39
N PRO A 364 6.63 28.00 16.12
CA PRO A 364 7.58 28.58 15.16
C PRO A 364 8.19 29.89 15.67
N LYS A 365 9.51 30.06 15.46
CA LYS A 365 10.25 31.22 15.97
C LYS A 365 9.63 32.54 15.50
N GLY A 366 9.32 33.43 16.44
CA GLY A 366 8.76 34.76 16.16
C GLY A 366 7.25 34.81 15.92
N LEU A 367 6.53 33.69 16.09
CA LEU A 367 5.07 33.67 15.92
C LEU A 367 4.34 34.16 17.17
N GLU A 368 3.82 35.38 17.16
CA GLU A 368 3.08 35.94 18.30
C GLU A 368 1.57 35.68 18.22
N THR A 369 1.01 35.72 17.01
CA THR A 369 -0.43 35.55 16.77
C THR A 369 -0.70 34.57 15.65
N LEU A 370 -1.78 33.80 15.78
CA LEU A 370 -2.24 32.82 14.81
C LEU A 370 -3.74 32.99 14.60
N THR A 371 -4.19 32.96 13.35
CA THR A 371 -5.62 33.02 13.03
C THR A 371 -6.10 31.67 12.50
N LEU A 372 -7.16 31.12 13.12
CA LEU A 372 -7.89 29.95 12.65
C LEU A 372 -9.24 30.38 12.09
N GLU A 373 -9.38 30.30 10.77
CA GLU A 373 -10.61 30.54 10.03
C GLU A 373 -11.44 29.24 9.97
N VAL A 374 -12.61 29.24 10.60
CA VAL A 374 -13.57 28.13 10.55
C VAL A 374 -14.56 28.41 9.43
N TRP A 375 -14.53 27.56 8.40
CA TRP A 375 -15.36 27.64 7.22
C TRP A 375 -16.45 26.57 7.26
N SER A 376 -17.59 26.91 7.85
CA SER A 376 -18.71 25.99 8.07
C SER A 376 -20.02 26.74 8.31
N GLU A 377 -21.14 26.11 7.94
CA GLU A 377 -22.49 26.57 8.31
C GLU A 377 -22.97 26.01 9.67
N ASN A 378 -22.54 24.78 10.05
CA ASN A 378 -23.31 23.96 10.99
C ASN A 378 -22.51 23.31 12.13
N ILE A 379 -21.17 23.41 12.18
CA ILE A 379 -20.35 22.72 13.21
C ILE A 379 -19.44 23.65 14.02
N VAL A 380 -19.77 24.94 14.07
CA VAL A 380 -18.89 25.98 14.63
C VAL A 380 -18.76 25.88 16.15
N LEU A 381 -19.88 25.65 16.85
CA LEU A 381 -19.89 25.56 18.31
C LEU A 381 -19.14 24.31 18.79
N GLU A 382 -19.29 23.20 18.07
CA GLU A 382 -18.60 21.95 18.34
C GLU A 382 -17.08 22.10 18.19
N ILE A 383 -16.62 22.94 17.26
CA ILE A 383 -15.19 23.21 17.09
C ILE A 383 -14.63 24.00 18.27
N GLU A 384 -15.30 25.08 18.67
CA GLU A 384 -14.84 25.88 19.80
C GLU A 384 -14.87 25.09 21.11
N GLN A 385 -15.94 24.31 21.34
CA GLN A 385 -16.01 23.44 22.51
C GLN A 385 -14.91 22.38 22.48
N ALA A 386 -14.66 21.75 21.32
CA ALA A 386 -13.60 20.75 21.19
C ALA A 386 -12.21 21.33 21.48
N LEU A 387 -11.96 22.59 21.10
CA LEU A 387 -10.72 23.31 21.38
C LEU A 387 -10.58 23.62 22.87
N LEU A 388 -11.63 24.14 23.52
CA LEU A 388 -11.62 24.49 24.94
C LEU A 388 -11.49 23.28 25.85
N ASP A 389 -12.17 22.18 25.50
CA ASP A 389 -12.07 20.95 26.26
C ASP A 389 -10.70 20.27 26.05
N SER A 390 -9.97 20.64 24.99
CA SER A 390 -8.65 20.11 24.70
C SER A 390 -7.55 20.88 25.41
N GLU A 391 -6.43 20.22 25.68
CA GLU A 391 -5.23 20.85 26.24
C GLU A 391 -4.50 21.77 25.24
N ILE A 392 -5.03 21.98 24.03
CA ILE A 392 -4.49 22.90 23.02
C ILE A 392 -4.57 24.35 23.52
N ILE A 393 -5.66 24.70 24.20
CA ILE A 393 -5.89 26.04 24.75
C ILE A 393 -5.47 26.04 26.22
N LEU A 394 -4.56 26.94 26.58
CA LEU A 394 -4.15 27.17 27.96
C LEU A 394 -5.20 27.99 28.71
N THR A 395 -5.70 29.07 28.09
CA THR A 395 -6.74 29.93 28.67
C THR A 395 -7.46 30.76 27.60
N LYS A 396 -8.68 31.22 27.91
CA LYS A 396 -9.46 32.16 27.11
C LYS A 396 -9.23 33.59 27.61
N VAL A 397 -8.83 34.49 26.73
CA VAL A 397 -8.46 35.89 27.09
C VAL A 397 -9.46 36.91 26.57
N GLY A 398 -10.22 36.57 25.52
CA GLY A 398 -11.30 37.40 25.00
C GLY A 398 -12.39 36.55 24.36
N GLU A 399 -13.39 37.18 23.74
CA GLU A 399 -14.56 36.49 23.18
C GLU A 399 -14.16 35.39 22.17
N ASN A 400 -13.23 35.72 21.26
CA ASN A 400 -12.71 34.83 20.21
C ASN A 400 -11.17 34.71 20.22
N THR A 401 -10.55 35.02 21.36
CA THR A 401 -9.08 35.04 21.51
C THR A 401 -8.66 34.13 22.64
N TYR A 402 -7.73 33.23 22.34
CA TYR A 402 -7.26 32.16 23.21
C TYR A 402 -5.73 32.15 23.26
N VAL A 403 -5.15 31.66 24.35
CA VAL A 403 -3.70 31.41 24.45
C VAL A 403 -3.45 29.94 24.19
N LEU A 404 -2.57 29.63 23.24
CA LEU A 404 -2.15 28.25 22.97
C LEU A 404 -1.23 27.73 24.08
N ASN A 405 -1.30 26.42 24.33
CA ASN A 405 -0.39 25.73 25.22
C ASN A 405 0.96 25.48 24.55
N THR A 406 1.80 26.51 24.52
CA THR A 406 3.08 26.57 23.80
C THR A 406 4.24 26.97 24.71
N ASP A 407 5.48 26.73 24.28
CA ASP A 407 6.70 27.02 25.03
C ASP A 407 6.94 28.53 25.26
N PHE A 408 6.35 29.36 24.40
CA PHE A 408 6.15 30.79 24.59
C PHE A 408 4.71 31.17 24.22
N PRO A 409 4.12 32.24 24.77
CA PRO A 409 2.69 32.54 24.57
C PRO A 409 2.37 32.90 23.11
N VAL A 410 1.46 32.14 22.48
CA VAL A 410 0.92 32.44 21.15
C VAL A 410 -0.59 32.69 21.26
N LEU A 411 -1.05 33.83 20.72
CA LEU A 411 -2.47 34.19 20.71
C LEU A 411 -3.18 33.58 19.49
N LEU A 412 -4.12 32.66 19.73
CA LEU A 412 -5.02 32.11 18.73
C LEU A 412 -6.28 32.98 18.63
N LYS A 413 -6.53 33.54 17.43
CA LYS A 413 -7.79 34.21 17.08
C LYS A 413 -8.64 33.26 16.23
N VAL A 414 -9.86 32.97 16.67
CA VAL A 414 -10.80 32.15 15.90
C VAL A 414 -11.78 33.07 15.19
N VAL A 415 -11.89 32.93 13.87
CA VAL A 415 -12.84 33.69 13.04
C VAL A 415 -13.68 32.74 12.21
N ARG A 416 -14.90 33.16 11.87
CA ARG A 416 -15.92 32.29 11.28
C ARG A 416 -16.37 32.85 9.94
N TYR A 417 -16.45 31.99 8.92
CA TYR A 417 -16.89 32.35 7.57
C TYR A 417 -17.87 31.32 7.00
N ASN A 418 -18.80 31.81 6.20
CA ASN A 418 -19.71 30.97 5.43
C ASN A 418 -18.98 30.42 4.18
N ILE A 419 -19.10 29.12 3.94
CA ILE A 419 -18.42 28.38 2.87
C ILE A 419 -19.23 28.31 1.55
N GLU A 420 -20.51 28.65 1.54
CA GLU A 420 -21.44 28.46 0.40
C GLU A 420 -20.89 29.03 -0.91
N LYS A 421 -20.39 30.27 -0.90
CA LYS A 421 -19.85 30.94 -2.10
C LYS A 421 -18.67 30.20 -2.71
N VAL A 422 -17.84 29.56 -1.88
CA VAL A 422 -16.71 28.76 -2.33
C VAL A 422 -17.17 27.43 -2.94
N LEU A 423 -18.24 26.82 -2.39
CA LEU A 423 -18.74 25.51 -2.83
C LEU A 423 -19.56 25.57 -4.13
N GLN A 424 -20.13 26.71 -4.50
CA GLN A 424 -20.95 26.86 -5.72
C GLN A 424 -20.20 26.54 -7.03
N ASN A 425 -18.88 26.72 -7.05
CA ASN A 425 -18.05 26.57 -8.25
C ASN A 425 -17.53 25.13 -8.47
N PRO A 426 -16.94 24.45 -7.46
CA PRO A 426 -16.35 23.12 -7.68
C PRO A 426 -17.35 21.94 -7.72
N TYR A 427 -18.61 22.09 -7.28
CA TYR A 427 -19.59 20.98 -7.16
C TYR A 427 -20.50 20.75 -8.39
N LYS A 428 -20.40 21.54 -9.47
CA LYS A 428 -21.26 21.41 -10.68
C LYS A 428 -20.73 20.43 -11.77
N MET A 429 -19.88 19.45 -11.45
CA MET A 429 -18.93 18.88 -12.43
C MET A 429 -19.39 17.70 -13.33
N GLN A 430 -19.35 17.93 -14.65
CA GLN A 430 -19.15 16.91 -15.71
C GLN A 430 -17.91 17.17 -16.63
N TYR A 431 -17.08 18.22 -16.43
CA TYR A 431 -16.21 18.75 -17.51
C TYR A 431 -14.67 18.64 -17.34
N CYS A 432 -13.96 18.87 -18.46
CA CYS A 432 -12.57 18.55 -18.84
C CYS A 432 -11.46 19.41 -18.18
N GLN A 433 -10.19 18.94 -18.27
CA GLN A 433 -8.94 19.54 -17.78
C GLN A 433 -8.77 21.05 -18.08
N LYS A 434 -9.38 21.55 -19.16
CA LYS A 434 -9.27 22.93 -19.66
C LYS A 434 -9.73 24.01 -18.65
N TYR A 435 -10.54 23.65 -17.65
CA TYR A 435 -11.15 24.63 -16.73
C TYR A 435 -10.55 24.66 -15.32
N LYS A 436 -9.51 23.87 -15.01
CA LYS A 436 -8.91 23.83 -13.66
C LYS A 436 -8.53 25.22 -13.17
N THR A 437 -7.73 25.96 -13.95
CA THR A 437 -7.19 27.27 -13.53
C THR A 437 -8.32 28.23 -13.19
N ASN A 438 -9.34 28.31 -14.04
CA ASN A 438 -10.51 29.17 -13.80
C ASN A 438 -11.21 28.82 -12.48
N LEU A 439 -11.37 27.53 -12.17
CA LEU A 439 -12.03 27.10 -10.93
C LEU A 439 -11.21 27.45 -9.68
N VAL A 440 -9.90 27.27 -9.74
CA VAL A 440 -9.00 27.67 -8.64
C VAL A 440 -9.04 29.18 -8.46
N ASP A 441 -9.05 29.95 -9.55
CA ASP A 441 -9.16 31.40 -9.52
C ASP A 441 -10.53 31.86 -8.97
N ASP A 442 -11.61 31.17 -9.32
CA ASP A 442 -12.96 31.45 -8.80
C ASP A 442 -13.06 31.16 -7.31
N VAL A 443 -12.47 30.06 -6.82
CA VAL A 443 -12.31 29.80 -5.38
C VAL A 443 -11.50 30.93 -4.73
N THR A 444 -10.37 31.30 -5.30
CA THR A 444 -9.49 32.35 -4.76
C THR A 444 -10.25 33.68 -4.63
N LYS A 445 -10.98 34.08 -5.66
CA LYS A 445 -11.85 35.28 -5.64
C LYS A 445 -12.95 35.18 -4.59
N ALA A 446 -13.60 34.01 -4.46
CA ALA A 446 -14.65 33.80 -3.46
C ALA A 446 -14.10 33.90 -2.03
N VAL A 447 -12.89 33.38 -1.78
CA VAL A 447 -12.19 33.50 -0.50
C VAL A 447 -11.88 34.96 -0.20
N TYR A 448 -11.29 35.71 -1.14
CA TYR A 448 -11.02 37.14 -0.95
C TYR A 448 -12.29 37.96 -0.73
N ALA A 449 -13.36 37.70 -1.49
CA ALA A 449 -14.63 38.39 -1.32
C ALA A 449 -15.31 38.11 0.03
N THR A 450 -14.97 36.99 0.70
CA THR A 450 -15.61 36.59 1.96
C THR A 450 -14.75 36.93 3.18
N ALA A 451 -13.44 36.71 3.10
CA ALA A 451 -12.51 36.82 4.24
C ALA A 451 -11.40 37.87 4.04
N GLY A 452 -11.37 38.55 2.89
CA GLY A 452 -10.36 39.56 2.56
C GLY A 452 -8.98 38.98 2.20
N GLU A 453 -8.07 39.86 1.79
CA GLU A 453 -6.66 39.50 1.60
C GLU A 453 -5.93 39.37 2.95
N ARG A 454 -4.87 38.57 2.99
CA ARG A 454 -4.07 38.33 4.19
C ARG A 454 -2.59 38.48 3.88
N SER A 455 -1.91 39.35 4.62
CA SER A 455 -0.45 39.45 4.59
C SER A 455 0.22 38.22 5.21
N ASP A 456 -0.33 37.75 6.32
CA ASP A 456 0.20 36.61 7.06
C ASP A 456 -0.53 35.31 6.74
N ALA A 457 0.21 34.20 6.78
CA ALA A 457 -0.34 32.87 6.59
C ALA A 457 -1.35 32.52 7.71
N THR A 458 -2.57 32.18 7.32
CA THR A 458 -3.65 31.79 8.24
C THR A 458 -4.00 30.31 8.10
N LEU A 459 -4.67 29.75 9.11
CA LEU A 459 -5.15 28.37 9.10
C LEU A 459 -6.64 28.34 8.76
N ALA A 460 -7.07 27.41 7.91
CA ALA A 460 -8.45 27.25 7.49
C ALA A 460 -8.94 25.82 7.78
N LEU A 461 -9.96 25.71 8.63
CA LEU A 461 -10.65 24.46 8.90
C LEU A 461 -11.97 24.45 8.11
N ILE A 462 -12.04 23.61 7.08
CA ILE A 462 -13.13 23.63 6.09
C ILE A 462 -14.04 22.41 6.31
N ALA A 463 -15.29 22.65 6.66
CA ALA A 463 -16.30 21.60 6.81
C ALA A 463 -17.12 21.48 5.52
N LEU A 464 -17.18 20.28 4.93
CA LEU A 464 -17.91 20.06 3.68
C LEU A 464 -18.60 18.70 3.64
N LYS A 465 -19.73 18.64 2.94
CA LYS A 465 -20.43 17.37 2.64
C LYS A 465 -19.58 16.55 1.66
N ASN A 466 -19.53 15.23 1.85
CA ASN A 466 -18.81 14.39 0.91
C ASN A 466 -19.42 14.49 -0.50
N CYS A 467 -18.53 14.67 -1.47
CA CYS A 467 -18.82 14.56 -2.89
C CYS A 467 -19.24 13.12 -3.23
N ASP A 468 -20.11 12.95 -4.22
CA ASP A 468 -20.58 11.62 -4.63
C ASP A 468 -19.61 10.88 -5.57
N GLY A 469 -18.43 11.48 -5.81
CA GLY A 469 -17.32 10.89 -6.54
C GLY A 469 -17.47 10.93 -8.07
N ARG A 470 -18.50 11.61 -8.59
CA ARG A 470 -18.68 11.80 -10.05
C ARG A 470 -17.71 12.81 -10.64
N GLU A 471 -17.05 13.62 -9.82
CA GLU A 471 -16.17 14.68 -10.24
C GLU A 471 -14.96 14.11 -11.00
N LYS A 472 -14.48 14.83 -12.01
CA LYS A 472 -13.25 14.45 -12.73
C LYS A 472 -11.99 14.84 -11.95
N ILE A 473 -12.13 15.78 -11.02
CA ILE A 473 -11.07 16.31 -10.15
C ILE A 473 -11.65 16.34 -8.74
N ASP A 474 -10.88 15.95 -7.72
CA ASP A 474 -11.31 16.05 -6.33
C ASP A 474 -11.56 17.53 -5.96
N PRO A 475 -12.79 17.94 -5.61
CA PRO A 475 -13.11 19.31 -5.22
C PRO A 475 -12.23 19.83 -4.08
N LYS A 476 -11.78 18.96 -3.17
CA LYS A 476 -10.90 19.36 -2.07
C LYS A 476 -9.56 19.87 -2.55
N GLN A 477 -9.02 19.31 -3.63
CA GLN A 477 -7.74 19.77 -4.19
C GLN A 477 -7.89 21.18 -4.79
N ILE A 478 -8.96 21.43 -5.54
CA ILE A 478 -9.27 22.75 -6.10
C ILE A 478 -9.46 23.78 -4.99
N ILE A 479 -10.24 23.44 -3.96
CA ILE A 479 -10.47 24.31 -2.81
C ILE A 479 -9.16 24.59 -2.09
N ARG A 480 -8.36 23.56 -1.81
CA ARG A 480 -7.07 23.71 -1.13
C ARG A 480 -6.09 24.58 -1.91
N GLU A 481 -5.97 24.38 -3.22
CA GLU A 481 -5.10 25.20 -4.07
C GLU A 481 -5.56 26.66 -4.08
N GLY A 482 -6.86 26.92 -4.17
CA GLY A 482 -7.40 28.29 -4.12
C GLY A 482 -7.20 28.97 -2.77
N PHE A 483 -7.35 28.22 -1.67
CA PHE A 483 -7.04 28.73 -0.33
C PHE A 483 -5.55 29.02 -0.15
N ALA A 484 -4.67 28.16 -0.66
CA ALA A 484 -3.22 28.36 -0.60
C ALA A 484 -2.79 29.63 -1.37
N ARG A 485 -3.35 29.86 -2.57
CA ARG A 485 -3.14 31.11 -3.34
C ARG A 485 -3.64 32.35 -2.61
N ALA A 486 -4.61 32.18 -1.72
CA ALA A 486 -5.13 33.20 -0.83
C ALA A 486 -4.40 33.23 0.54
N ASN A 487 -3.21 32.63 0.66
CA ASN A 487 -2.40 32.64 1.88
C ASN A 487 -3.02 31.88 3.08
N ARG A 488 -3.77 30.80 2.81
CA ARG A 488 -4.43 29.95 3.80
C ARG A 488 -4.02 28.48 3.69
N ILE A 489 -3.51 27.93 4.79
CA ILE A 489 -3.23 26.49 4.95
C ILE A 489 -4.52 25.81 5.35
N SER A 490 -4.97 24.79 4.62
CA SER A 490 -6.32 24.23 4.77
C SER A 490 -6.36 22.72 5.08
N THR A 491 -7.24 22.36 6.02
CA THR A 491 -7.59 20.98 6.37
C THR A 491 -9.11 20.82 6.33
N PHE A 492 -9.58 19.63 5.98
CA PHE A 492 -11.00 19.34 5.74
C PHE A 492 -11.60 18.45 6.82
N ILE A 493 -12.84 18.76 7.21
CA ILE A 493 -13.73 17.89 7.98
C ILE A 493 -14.87 17.44 7.06
N ASN A 494 -15.05 16.12 6.95
CA ASN A 494 -16.15 15.56 6.17
C ASN A 494 -17.42 15.53 7.03
N LEU A 495 -18.49 16.12 6.51
CA LEU A 495 -19.83 16.06 7.06
C LEU A 495 -20.59 14.90 6.39
N PHE A 496 -21.02 13.93 7.20
CA PHE A 496 -21.87 12.82 6.77
C PHE A 496 -23.32 13.11 7.16
N ILE A 497 -24.27 12.78 6.29
CA ILE A 497 -25.69 13.00 6.56
C ILE A 497 -26.10 12.15 7.77
N GLY A 498 -26.71 12.78 8.77
CA GLY A 498 -27.19 12.11 9.99
C GLY A 498 -26.12 11.73 11.01
N GLN A 499 -24.86 12.16 10.85
CA GLN A 499 -23.78 11.90 11.82
C GLN A 499 -23.16 13.19 12.34
N SER A 500 -22.99 13.29 13.65
CA SER A 500 -22.22 14.37 14.29
C SER A 500 -20.71 14.16 14.09
N VAL A 501 -19.95 15.25 13.95
CA VAL A 501 -18.49 15.19 13.90
C VAL A 501 -17.95 14.91 15.29
N SER A 502 -17.09 13.89 15.45
CA SER A 502 -16.50 13.58 16.75
C SER A 502 -15.49 14.65 17.18
N ARG A 503 -15.43 14.93 18.49
CA ARG A 503 -14.40 15.80 19.10
C ARG A 503 -12.98 15.39 18.70
N LYS A 504 -12.69 14.07 18.66
CA LYS A 504 -11.40 13.52 18.24
C LYS A 504 -11.04 13.93 16.80
N THR A 505 -12.02 13.92 15.90
CA THR A 505 -11.83 14.35 14.50
C THR A 505 -11.43 15.81 14.44
N ILE A 506 -12.15 16.69 15.14
CA ILE A 506 -11.86 18.13 15.17
C ILE A 506 -10.46 18.40 15.72
N VAL A 507 -10.14 17.84 16.88
CA VAL A 507 -8.84 18.01 17.54
C VAL A 507 -7.69 17.53 16.63
N ASN A 508 -7.83 16.36 15.99
CA ASN A 508 -6.83 15.88 15.03
C ASN A 508 -6.68 16.81 13.81
N SER A 509 -7.78 17.38 13.30
CA SER A 509 -7.72 18.34 12.19
C SER A 509 -7.01 19.63 12.57
N VAL A 510 -7.18 20.11 13.80
CA VAL A 510 -6.47 21.29 14.32
C VAL A 510 -4.99 20.97 14.52
N PHE A 511 -4.63 19.83 15.11
CA PHE A 511 -3.23 19.41 15.22
C PHE A 511 -2.55 19.30 13.85
N SER A 512 -3.23 18.73 12.85
CA SER A 512 -2.75 18.69 11.47
C SER A 512 -2.45 20.09 10.91
N LEU A 513 -3.28 21.10 11.21
CA LEU A 513 -3.03 22.48 10.79
C LEU A 513 -1.85 23.12 11.53
N LEU A 514 -1.71 22.85 12.83
CA LEU A 514 -0.57 23.33 13.62
C LEU A 514 0.76 22.73 13.14
N GLU A 515 0.80 21.42 12.85
CA GLU A 515 1.98 20.77 12.24
C GLU A 515 2.33 21.40 10.88
N GLN A 516 1.33 21.65 10.03
CA GLN A 516 1.51 22.33 8.74
C GLN A 516 1.97 23.79 8.88
N LYS A 517 1.74 24.41 10.04
CA LYS A 517 2.30 25.73 10.37
C LYS A 517 3.71 25.67 10.95
N GLY A 518 4.22 24.47 11.24
CA GLY A 518 5.55 24.24 11.79
C GLY A 518 5.60 24.12 13.31
N PHE A 519 4.47 23.97 14.00
CA PHE A 519 4.50 23.64 15.42
C PHE A 519 5.01 22.20 15.60
N LEU A 520 5.76 21.96 16.67
CA LEU A 520 6.26 20.64 17.07
C LEU A 520 5.79 20.32 18.48
N LYS A 521 5.65 19.05 18.83
CA LYS A 521 5.31 18.67 20.20
C LYS A 521 6.53 18.66 21.11
N ARG A 522 6.30 18.71 22.43
CA ARG A 522 7.37 18.73 23.44
C ARG A 522 8.37 17.59 23.31
N SER A 523 7.88 16.40 22.96
CA SER A 523 8.70 15.20 22.79
C SER A 523 9.82 15.38 21.73
N TRP A 524 9.73 16.39 20.85
CA TRP A 524 10.79 16.70 19.90
C TRP A 524 12.14 17.02 20.57
N ASN A 525 12.14 17.53 21.80
CA ASN A 525 13.37 17.76 22.58
C ASN A 525 14.22 16.51 22.85
N LYS A 526 13.64 15.31 22.66
CA LYS A 526 14.38 14.05 22.85
C LYS A 526 15.20 13.66 21.61
N ILE A 527 14.96 14.32 20.47
CA ILE A 527 15.78 14.24 19.25
C ILE A 527 16.87 15.32 19.35
N ASN A 528 17.85 15.13 20.25
CA ASN A 528 18.86 16.16 20.56
C ASN A 528 20.30 15.71 20.31
N LEU A 529 20.53 15.00 19.21
CA LEU A 529 21.88 14.69 18.76
C LEU A 529 22.44 15.86 17.94
N PRO A 530 23.72 16.23 18.12
CA PRO A 530 24.44 17.15 17.23
C PRO A 530 24.67 16.46 15.87
N CYS A 531 23.60 16.37 15.10
CA CYS A 531 23.56 15.72 13.80
C CYS A 531 22.50 16.38 12.92
N ILE A 532 22.57 16.08 11.62
CA ILE A 532 21.61 16.54 10.63
C ILE A 532 20.93 15.31 10.04
N TYR A 533 19.60 15.26 10.13
CA TYR A 533 18.83 14.25 9.40
C TYR A 533 18.43 14.80 8.05
N VAL A 534 18.57 13.98 7.03
CA VAL A 534 18.20 14.33 5.67
C VAL A 534 17.31 13.22 5.14
N ASN A 535 16.11 13.54 4.68
CA ASN A 535 15.24 12.54 4.07
C ASN A 535 15.03 12.86 2.60
N LEU A 536 14.97 11.80 1.79
CA LEU A 536 14.64 11.89 0.38
C LEU A 536 13.32 11.16 0.11
N SER A 537 12.35 11.89 -0.44
CA SER A 537 11.13 11.34 -1.02
C SER A 537 10.96 11.78 -2.46
N ILE A 538 10.14 11.04 -3.20
CA ILE A 538 9.75 11.37 -4.56
C ILE A 538 8.24 11.22 -4.66
N GLU A 539 7.56 12.35 -4.79
CA GLU A 539 6.11 12.39 -4.91
C GLU A 539 5.70 12.37 -6.38
N ARG A 540 4.88 11.38 -6.75
CA ARG A 540 4.26 11.35 -8.07
C ARG A 540 3.16 12.41 -8.13
N ILE A 541 3.30 13.39 -9.02
CA ILE A 541 2.38 14.52 -9.19
C ILE A 541 1.37 14.27 -10.31
N SER A 542 1.80 13.64 -11.40
CA SER A 542 0.94 13.26 -12.52
C SER A 542 1.32 11.88 -13.05
N LYS A 543 0.72 11.45 -14.17
CA LYS A 543 1.09 10.18 -14.81
C LYS A 543 2.58 10.09 -15.11
N PHE A 544 3.19 11.21 -15.53
CA PHE A 544 4.57 11.28 -16.00
C PHE A 544 5.46 12.18 -15.14
N ASP A 545 4.89 13.05 -14.30
CA ASP A 545 5.64 14.04 -13.52
C ASP A 545 5.85 13.59 -12.08
N PHE A 546 7.10 13.67 -11.64
CA PHE A 546 7.55 13.32 -10.29
C PHE A 546 8.32 14.48 -9.69
N LEU A 547 8.14 14.69 -8.39
CA LEU A 547 8.75 15.75 -7.61
C LEU A 547 9.65 15.14 -6.53
N PRO A 548 10.98 15.10 -6.75
CA PRO A 548 11.93 14.85 -5.67
C PRO A 548 11.86 15.96 -4.62
N ILE A 549 11.85 15.57 -3.35
CA ILE A 549 11.84 16.46 -2.19
C ILE A 549 12.90 15.97 -1.21
N LEU A 550 13.80 16.89 -0.83
CA LEU A 550 14.71 16.67 0.28
C LEU A 550 14.22 17.47 1.50
N SER A 551 14.20 16.84 2.66
CA SER A 551 13.99 17.53 3.93
C SER A 551 15.23 17.44 4.81
N LYS A 552 15.50 18.50 5.57
CA LYS A 552 16.63 18.64 6.49
C LYS A 552 16.11 18.97 7.88
N ILE A 553 16.51 18.19 8.87
CA ILE A 553 16.17 18.40 10.28
C ILE A 553 17.46 18.70 11.04
N LYS A 554 17.51 19.85 11.72
CA LYS A 554 18.57 20.22 12.66
C LYS A 554 17.93 20.80 13.93
N GLY A 555 17.99 20.05 15.03
CA GLY A 555 17.29 20.39 16.26
C GLY A 555 15.77 20.51 16.05
N LYS A 556 15.22 21.70 16.28
CA LYS A 556 13.78 22.01 16.10
C LYS A 556 13.45 22.61 14.73
N GLU A 557 14.44 22.80 13.87
CA GLU A 557 14.23 23.36 12.54
C GLU A 557 14.08 22.25 11.51
N ILE A 558 13.02 22.36 10.70
CA ILE A 558 12.71 21.42 9.62
C ILE A 558 12.52 22.23 8.35
N LEU A 559 13.37 21.97 7.36
CA LEU A 559 13.37 22.66 6.08
C LEU A 559 13.21 21.67 4.93
N TYR A 560 12.68 22.17 3.83
CA TYR A 560 12.40 21.40 2.61
C TYR A 560 13.03 22.08 1.41
N LYS A 561 13.60 21.29 0.50
CA LYS A 561 14.11 21.74 -0.79
C LYS A 561 13.45 20.86 -1.87
N LEU A 562 12.67 21.51 -2.72
CA LEU A 562 12.05 20.87 -3.89
C LEU A 562 13.08 20.81 -5.03
N TYR A 563 12.99 19.79 -5.89
CA TYR A 563 13.79 19.74 -7.10
C TYR A 563 13.64 21.01 -7.95
N GLY A 564 14.74 21.65 -8.34
CA GLY A 564 14.71 22.92 -9.10
C GLY A 564 14.67 24.19 -8.25
N ASN A 565 14.46 24.09 -6.94
CA ASN A 565 14.62 25.23 -6.02
C ASN A 565 16.08 25.35 -5.55
N THR A 566 16.55 26.58 -5.40
CA THR A 566 17.88 26.89 -4.84
C THR A 566 17.89 26.93 -3.32
N GLU A 567 16.82 27.43 -2.70
CA GLU A 567 16.73 27.69 -1.27
C GLU A 567 15.99 26.61 -0.47
N TRP A 568 16.36 26.48 0.79
CA TRP A 568 15.65 25.67 1.80
C TRP A 568 14.53 26.49 2.43
N GLN A 569 13.33 25.92 2.54
CA GLN A 569 12.13 26.65 2.98
C GLN A 569 11.37 25.88 4.07
N THR A 570 10.65 26.60 4.92
CA THR A 570 9.75 26.02 5.93
C THR A 570 8.52 25.40 5.27
N ILE A 571 7.88 24.44 5.96
CA ILE A 571 6.72 23.73 5.41
C ILE A 571 5.59 24.68 5.01
N ASP A 572 5.25 25.66 5.84
CA ASP A 572 4.17 26.61 5.58
C ASP A 572 4.42 27.43 4.31
N TYR A 573 5.65 27.92 4.13
CA TYR A 573 6.05 28.63 2.92
C TYR A 573 5.91 27.74 1.67
N VAL A 574 6.36 26.48 1.76
CA VAL A 574 6.28 25.52 0.66
C VAL A 574 4.83 25.24 0.28
N LEU A 575 3.95 24.96 1.26
CA LEU A 575 2.53 24.67 1.00
C LEU A 575 1.81 25.84 0.31
N LEU A 576 2.13 27.08 0.71
CA LEU A 576 1.48 28.28 0.19
C LEU A 576 2.01 28.73 -1.18
N ASN A 577 3.22 28.31 -1.56
CA ASN A 577 3.85 28.70 -2.83
C ASN A 577 4.00 27.55 -3.83
N ILE A 578 3.56 26.34 -3.51
CA ILE A 578 3.74 25.16 -4.37
C ILE A 578 3.10 25.33 -5.75
N ASN A 579 2.06 26.16 -5.88
CA ASN A 579 1.41 26.45 -7.15
C ASN A 579 2.31 27.21 -8.15
N LYS A 580 3.37 27.87 -7.66
CA LYS A 580 4.38 28.56 -8.49
C LYS A 580 5.47 27.61 -8.97
N HIS A 581 5.52 26.39 -8.42
CA HIS A 581 6.52 25.40 -8.76
C HIS A 581 6.19 24.71 -10.09
N ASN A 582 7.18 24.62 -10.98
CA ASN A 582 7.01 24.07 -12.33
C ASN A 582 8.11 23.07 -12.73
N ALA A 583 9.03 22.75 -11.82
CA ALA A 583 10.15 21.86 -12.09
C ALA A 583 9.82 20.42 -11.67
N PHE A 584 9.57 19.55 -12.64
CA PHE A 584 9.28 18.13 -12.39
C PHE A 584 10.19 17.24 -13.22
N LEU A 585 10.42 16.02 -12.73
CA LEU A 585 11.18 15.00 -13.44
C LEU A 585 10.25 13.94 -14.02
N PRO A 586 10.48 13.50 -15.27
CA PRO A 586 9.92 12.25 -15.75
C PRO A 586 10.48 11.06 -14.96
N GLN A 587 9.76 9.93 -14.98
CA GLN A 587 10.33 8.68 -14.46
C GLN A 587 11.62 8.33 -15.22
N PRO A 588 12.72 8.00 -14.50
CA PRO A 588 13.94 7.51 -15.13
C PRO A 588 13.70 6.23 -15.93
N SER A 589 14.34 6.12 -17.08
CA SER A 589 14.29 4.93 -17.92
C SER A 589 15.57 4.76 -18.73
N LYS A 590 15.76 3.59 -19.36
CA LYS A 590 16.89 3.39 -20.30
C LYS A 590 16.85 4.32 -21.53
N ARG A 591 15.76 5.08 -21.71
CA ARG A 591 15.52 5.96 -22.88
C ARG A 591 15.66 7.45 -22.54
N ASN A 592 16.01 7.80 -21.30
CA ASN A 592 16.18 9.19 -20.89
C ASN A 592 17.31 9.32 -19.87
N ASP A 593 17.90 10.51 -19.79
CA ASP A 593 18.99 10.81 -18.84
C ASP A 593 18.47 11.34 -17.49
N MET A 594 17.17 11.17 -17.22
CA MET A 594 16.52 11.72 -16.01
C MET A 594 17.06 11.08 -14.73
N GLY A 595 17.54 9.84 -14.81
CA GLY A 595 18.25 9.20 -13.69
C GLY A 595 19.55 9.91 -13.33
N ALA A 596 20.30 10.42 -14.32
CA ALA A 596 21.55 11.14 -14.09
C ALA A 596 21.28 12.52 -13.47
N LEU A 597 20.32 13.27 -14.01
CA LEU A 597 19.91 14.58 -13.47
C LEU A 597 19.40 14.46 -12.03
N PHE A 598 18.60 13.43 -11.74
CA PHE A 598 18.14 13.15 -10.39
C PHE A 598 19.32 12.87 -9.44
N LYS A 599 20.27 12.00 -9.83
CA LYS A 599 21.44 11.69 -9.01
C LYS A 599 22.33 12.92 -8.79
N GLN A 600 22.49 13.77 -9.80
CA GLN A 600 23.22 15.03 -9.68
C GLN A 600 22.58 15.96 -8.64
N TYR A 601 21.27 16.18 -8.71
CA TYR A 601 20.54 17.01 -7.74
C TYR A 601 20.70 16.50 -6.30
N VAL A 602 20.56 15.18 -6.09
CA VAL A 602 20.75 14.55 -4.78
C VAL A 602 22.21 14.71 -4.32
N SER A 603 23.17 14.51 -5.22
CA SER A 603 24.61 14.65 -4.94
C SER A 603 24.97 16.05 -4.48
N GLU A 604 24.64 17.07 -5.29
CA GLU A 604 24.97 18.47 -5.00
C GLU A 604 24.35 18.92 -3.67
N THR A 605 23.08 18.58 -3.43
CA THR A 605 22.37 18.96 -2.21
C THR A 605 22.92 18.23 -0.98
N LEU A 606 23.26 16.94 -1.10
CA LEU A 606 23.80 16.17 0.02
C LEU A 606 25.24 16.58 0.33
N MET A 607 26.06 16.87 -0.69
CA MET A 607 27.42 17.40 -0.52
C MET A 607 27.41 18.73 0.24
N GLU A 608 26.50 19.65 -0.09
CA GLU A 608 26.31 20.92 0.62
C GLU A 608 26.10 20.69 2.13
N ILE A 609 25.21 19.76 2.49
CA ILE A 609 24.89 19.43 3.88
C ILE A 609 26.05 18.74 4.59
N VAL A 610 26.67 17.75 3.93
CA VAL A 610 27.73 16.92 4.51
C VAL A 610 28.99 17.73 4.77
N GLN A 611 29.34 18.64 3.86
CA GLN A 611 30.47 19.56 4.03
C GLN A 611 30.22 20.55 5.18
N TYR A 612 29.02 21.14 5.24
CA TYR A 612 28.63 22.00 6.36
C TYR A 612 28.67 21.24 7.70
N ALA A 613 28.13 20.02 7.75
CA ALA A 613 28.16 19.19 8.95
C ALA A 613 29.59 18.84 9.39
N LYS A 614 30.50 18.58 8.42
CA LYS A 614 31.91 18.31 8.70
C LYS A 614 32.59 19.50 9.38
N GLU A 615 32.31 20.72 8.94
CA GLU A 615 32.83 21.94 9.57
C GLU A 615 32.36 22.12 11.01
N GLN A 616 31.16 21.61 11.32
CA GLN A 616 30.58 21.62 12.66
C GLN A 616 30.91 20.37 13.50
N ASN A 617 31.70 19.43 12.96
CA ASN A 617 31.97 18.12 13.55
C ASN A 617 30.68 17.33 13.89
N GLU A 618 29.67 17.45 13.03
CA GLU A 618 28.36 16.79 13.13
C GLU A 618 28.26 15.61 12.15
N GLN A 619 27.46 14.60 12.52
CA GLN A 619 27.11 13.48 11.64
C GLN A 619 25.88 13.81 10.79
N VAL A 620 25.81 13.26 9.59
CA VAL A 620 24.64 13.32 8.71
C VAL A 620 24.01 11.94 8.62
N TYR A 621 22.71 11.86 8.87
CA TYR A 621 21.90 10.65 8.72
C TYR A 621 20.96 10.80 7.54
N PHE A 622 21.28 10.15 6.43
CA PHE A 622 20.50 10.19 5.20
C PHE A 622 19.49 9.04 5.17
N ILE A 623 18.21 9.37 5.36
CA ILE A 623 17.09 8.43 5.41
C ILE A 623 16.47 8.32 4.03
N VAL A 624 16.40 7.09 3.50
CA VAL A 624 15.93 6.83 2.14
C VAL A 624 14.91 5.71 2.11
N ASP A 625 13.79 5.94 1.44
CA ASP A 625 12.77 4.92 1.19
C ASP A 625 13.29 3.87 0.20
N ALA A 626 13.24 2.61 0.61
CA ALA A 626 13.58 1.46 -0.21
C ALA A 626 12.81 1.42 -1.54
N ASN A 627 11.62 2.01 -1.64
CA ASN A 627 10.82 2.06 -2.88
C ASN A 627 11.54 2.77 -4.03
N LEU A 628 12.51 3.65 -3.74
CA LEU A 628 13.33 4.32 -4.75
C LEU A 628 14.19 3.34 -5.57
N ARG A 629 14.36 2.09 -5.10
CA ARG A 629 15.13 1.02 -5.78
C ARG A 629 14.63 0.60 -7.16
N ARG A 630 13.37 0.91 -7.48
CA ARG A 630 12.72 0.46 -8.73
C ARG A 630 13.22 1.22 -9.95
N TYR A 631 13.26 2.55 -9.86
CA TYR A 631 13.58 3.41 -11.01
C TYR A 631 14.65 4.46 -10.71
N TRP A 632 14.85 4.84 -9.45
CA TRP A 632 15.60 6.05 -9.09
C TRP A 632 17.01 5.74 -8.59
N ILE A 633 17.15 4.79 -7.64
CA ILE A 633 18.42 4.45 -7.00
C ILE A 633 18.58 2.93 -6.96
N LYS A 634 19.18 2.34 -8.00
CA LYS A 634 19.30 0.87 -8.12
C LYS A 634 20.14 0.24 -7.00
N GLU A 635 21.02 1.02 -6.40
CA GLU A 635 21.91 0.64 -5.30
C GLU A 635 21.13 0.32 -4.01
N LEU A 636 19.84 0.66 -3.95
CA LEU A 636 18.92 0.27 -2.86
C LEU A 636 18.20 -1.07 -3.10
N GLN A 637 18.51 -1.78 -4.19
CA GLN A 637 17.97 -3.12 -4.44
C GLN A 637 18.52 -4.11 -3.42
N ASN A 638 17.68 -5.03 -2.93
CA ASN A 638 18.06 -5.98 -1.88
C ASN A 638 19.34 -6.76 -2.22
N LYS A 639 19.50 -7.15 -3.49
CA LYS A 639 20.67 -7.87 -4.01
C LYS A 639 21.97 -7.06 -4.04
N GLU A 640 21.88 -5.74 -4.05
CA GLU A 640 23.04 -4.83 -4.10
C GLU A 640 23.45 -4.37 -2.70
N ILE A 641 22.57 -4.53 -1.70
CA ILE A 641 22.81 -4.06 -0.34
C ILE A 641 23.68 -5.05 0.43
N ASN A 642 24.77 -4.52 0.98
CA ASN A 642 25.52 -5.13 2.06
C ASN A 642 25.38 -4.25 3.31
N THR A 643 25.01 -4.82 4.45
CA THR A 643 24.77 -4.04 5.69
C THR A 643 26.01 -3.33 6.21
N ASP A 644 27.18 -3.88 5.93
CA ASP A 644 28.45 -3.42 6.47
C ASP A 644 29.13 -2.39 5.55
N ILE A 645 28.60 -2.17 4.35
CA ILE A 645 29.16 -1.28 3.33
C ILE A 645 28.13 -0.20 2.99
N LEU A 646 28.58 1.06 2.89
CA LEU A 646 27.72 2.14 2.42
C LEU A 646 27.38 1.91 0.93
N PRO A 647 26.10 1.94 0.54
CA PRO A 647 25.73 1.83 -0.86
C PRO A 647 26.22 3.05 -1.64
N ASP A 648 26.68 2.81 -2.86
CA ASP A 648 27.23 3.83 -3.75
C ASP A 648 26.15 4.68 -4.45
N ILE A 649 25.27 5.28 -3.62
CA ILE A 649 24.17 6.13 -4.10
C ILE A 649 24.76 7.38 -4.76
N VAL A 650 25.79 7.97 -4.12
CA VAL A 650 26.54 9.14 -4.60
C VAL A 650 28.04 8.98 -4.24
N PRO A 651 28.89 8.56 -5.19
CA PRO A 651 30.30 8.25 -4.93
C PRO A 651 31.10 9.42 -4.36
N GLU A 652 30.82 10.65 -4.78
CA GLU A 652 31.53 11.84 -4.30
C GLU A 652 31.26 12.10 -2.81
N VAL A 653 30.05 11.83 -2.34
CA VAL A 653 29.63 12.07 -0.96
C VAL A 653 30.22 11.03 -0.01
N LEU A 654 30.40 9.79 -0.46
CA LEU A 654 31.01 8.73 0.33
C LEU A 654 32.49 9.00 0.70
N LYS A 655 33.15 9.93 0.01
CA LYS A 655 34.51 10.38 0.35
C LYS A 655 34.55 11.19 1.66
N VAL A 656 33.39 11.63 2.16
CA VAL A 656 33.29 12.38 3.41
C VAL A 656 32.83 11.44 4.54
N PRO A 657 33.62 11.23 5.59
CA PRO A 657 33.42 10.14 6.55
C PRO A 657 32.28 10.37 7.57
N ASN A 658 31.53 11.47 7.49
CA ASN A 658 30.46 11.82 8.44
C ASN A 658 29.05 11.56 7.91
N LEU A 659 28.90 10.81 6.80
CA LEU A 659 27.60 10.40 6.27
C LEU A 659 27.28 8.96 6.69
N ASN A 660 26.06 8.77 7.20
CA ASN A 660 25.46 7.47 7.46
C ASN A 660 24.17 7.33 6.65
N ILE A 661 23.95 6.17 6.03
CA ILE A 661 22.75 5.93 5.21
C ILE A 661 21.81 5.00 5.99
N ILE A 662 20.54 5.36 6.05
CA ILE A 662 19.49 4.59 6.71
C ILE A 662 18.44 4.28 5.66
N ARG A 663 18.30 3.01 5.35
CA ARG A 663 17.23 2.54 4.48
C ARG A 663 16.02 2.18 5.34
N ILE A 664 14.86 2.68 4.95
CA ILE A 664 13.57 2.32 5.55
C ILE A 664 12.69 1.63 4.52
N ASN A 665 11.94 0.60 4.91
CA ASN A 665 11.10 -0.15 3.98
C ASN A 665 9.73 -0.48 4.60
N THR A 666 8.69 -0.23 3.81
CA THR A 666 7.29 -0.58 4.09
C THR A 666 6.68 -1.39 2.94
N GLY A 667 7.52 -1.82 1.99
CA GLY A 667 7.12 -2.53 0.80
C GLY A 667 6.63 -3.95 1.07
N PHE A 668 6.19 -4.62 0.00
CA PHE A 668 5.71 -6.00 0.05
C PHE A 668 6.78 -7.03 0.46
N ASP A 669 8.05 -6.64 0.42
CA ASP A 669 9.19 -7.47 0.78
C ASP A 669 9.61 -7.32 2.26
N VAL A 670 8.81 -6.63 3.07
CA VAL A 670 8.95 -6.62 4.53
C VAL A 670 8.19 -7.84 5.11
N PRO A 671 8.83 -8.64 5.97
CA PRO A 671 8.19 -9.77 6.64
C PRO A 671 6.88 -9.44 7.36
N SER A 672 5.88 -10.32 7.24
CA SER A 672 4.72 -10.33 8.14
C SER A 672 5.13 -10.79 9.54
N TYR A 673 4.36 -10.46 10.58
CA TYR A 673 4.69 -10.81 11.97
C TYR A 673 3.50 -11.32 12.81
N GLY A 674 3.81 -12.11 13.84
CA GLY A 674 2.88 -12.68 14.81
C GLY A 674 2.33 -11.65 15.81
N LEU A 675 1.41 -12.04 16.70
CA LEU A 675 0.97 -11.15 17.79
C LEU A 675 2.17 -10.88 18.72
N ILE A 676 2.28 -9.64 19.18
CA ILE A 676 3.16 -9.31 20.30
C ILE A 676 2.35 -9.59 21.56
N GLU A 677 2.77 -10.56 22.37
CA GLU A 677 2.14 -10.82 23.67
C GLU A 677 2.20 -9.54 24.52
N CYS A 678 1.05 -8.91 24.77
CA CYS A 678 0.90 -7.81 25.70
C CYS A 678 -0.12 -8.23 26.77
N ASP A 679 0.26 -8.09 28.04
CA ASP A 679 -0.61 -8.42 29.18
C ASP A 679 -1.84 -7.50 29.26
N ASP A 680 -1.78 -6.31 28.64
CA ASP A 680 -2.85 -5.31 28.60
C ASP A 680 -3.26 -4.94 27.16
N ALA A 681 -4.57 -4.78 26.93
CA ALA A 681 -5.17 -4.43 25.64
C ALA A 681 -4.96 -2.94 25.24
N VAL A 682 -3.72 -2.48 25.21
CA VAL A 682 -3.32 -1.13 24.80
C VAL A 682 -2.62 -1.19 23.44
N ASP A 683 -2.71 -0.11 22.64
CA ASP A 683 -1.94 0.04 21.39
C ASP A 683 -0.45 -0.29 21.66
N SER A 684 0.01 -1.43 21.15
CA SER A 684 1.36 -1.95 21.40
C SER A 684 2.30 -1.42 20.33
N ILE A 685 3.41 -0.80 20.76
CA ILE A 685 4.44 -0.26 19.86
C ILE A 685 5.79 -0.69 20.38
N GLY A 686 6.57 -1.32 19.50
CA GLY A 686 7.87 -1.88 19.86
C GLY A 686 8.90 -1.70 18.77
N LEU A 687 10.16 -1.87 19.16
CA LEU A 687 11.30 -1.97 18.27
C LEU A 687 11.98 -3.30 18.53
N TYR A 688 12.28 -4.04 17.47
CA TYR A 688 12.86 -5.37 17.57
C TYR A 688 14.06 -5.49 16.64
N ALA A 689 15.12 -6.16 17.09
CA ALA A 689 16.32 -6.42 16.32
C ALA A 689 16.39 -7.91 15.96
N ASP A 690 16.65 -8.21 14.70
CA ASP A 690 16.96 -9.57 14.28
C ASP A 690 18.45 -9.91 14.51
N GLN A 691 18.81 -11.17 14.27
CA GLN A 691 20.19 -11.64 14.49
C GLN A 691 21.18 -11.11 13.44
N LYS A 692 20.71 -10.56 12.32
CA LYS A 692 21.51 -10.05 11.21
C LYS A 692 21.66 -8.53 11.25
N GLY A 693 21.12 -7.87 12.27
CA GLY A 693 21.22 -6.42 12.46
C GLY A 693 20.20 -5.61 11.65
N MET A 694 19.08 -6.22 11.23
CA MET A 694 17.89 -5.52 10.77
C MET A 694 16.97 -5.20 11.95
N TYR A 695 16.28 -4.08 11.87
CA TYR A 695 15.36 -3.63 12.90
C TYR A 695 13.95 -3.52 12.36
N TYR A 696 12.98 -3.86 13.20
CA TYR A 696 11.56 -3.82 12.89
C TYR A 696 10.84 -2.97 13.92
N SER A 697 10.35 -1.81 13.48
CA SER A 697 9.47 -0.95 14.26
C SER A 697 8.04 -1.39 14.01
N THR A 698 7.33 -1.81 15.05
CA THR A 698 5.97 -2.37 14.93
C THR A 698 4.95 -1.49 15.66
N GLY A 699 3.70 -1.56 15.21
CA GLY A 699 2.58 -0.95 15.91
C GLY A 699 1.28 -1.68 15.67
N GLU A 700 0.55 -1.95 16.75
CA GLU A 700 -0.81 -2.49 16.74
C GLU A 700 -1.79 -1.39 17.17
N TYR A 701 -2.80 -1.13 16.34
CA TYR A 701 -3.73 -0.03 16.56
C TYR A 701 -5.16 -0.52 16.65
N SER A 702 -5.85 -0.19 17.73
CA SER A 702 -7.26 -0.50 17.90
C SER A 702 -8.11 0.20 16.82
N LEU A 703 -8.92 -0.59 16.11
CA LEU A 703 -9.95 -0.10 15.21
C LEU A 703 -11.28 0.00 15.99
N ASN A 704 -11.85 1.21 16.04
CA ASN A 704 -13.19 1.50 16.56
C ASN A 704 -13.51 0.96 17.98
N CYS A 705 -12.51 0.81 18.85
CA CYS A 705 -12.66 0.33 20.24
C CYS A 705 -13.24 -1.09 20.37
N SER A 706 -13.22 -1.93 19.32
CA SER A 706 -13.93 -3.21 19.27
C SER A 706 -13.06 -4.46 19.49
N GLY A 707 -11.88 -4.33 20.10
CA GLY A 707 -10.93 -5.46 20.26
C GLY A 707 -10.32 -5.94 18.95
N ILE A 708 -10.43 -5.14 17.88
CA ILE A 708 -9.83 -5.40 16.56
C ILE A 708 -8.60 -4.51 16.43
N PHE A 709 -7.47 -5.09 16.03
CA PHE A 709 -6.20 -4.38 15.91
C PHE A 709 -5.68 -4.46 14.47
N GLN A 710 -5.23 -3.31 13.95
CA GLN A 710 -4.48 -3.24 12.70
C GLN A 710 -2.98 -3.19 12.98
N ARG A 711 -2.23 -4.06 12.34
CA ARG A 711 -0.79 -4.20 12.46
C ARG A 711 -0.05 -3.40 11.40
N TYR A 712 1.05 -2.78 11.81
CA TYR A 712 2.01 -2.15 10.92
C TYR A 712 3.43 -2.54 11.31
N ILE A 713 4.30 -2.62 10.31
CA ILE A 713 5.72 -2.88 10.47
C ILE A 713 6.52 -1.96 9.53
N LEU A 714 7.63 -1.46 10.05
CA LEU A 714 8.63 -0.72 9.31
C LEU A 714 9.98 -1.43 9.50
N GLU A 715 10.59 -1.85 8.40
CA GLU A 715 11.98 -2.32 8.40
C GLU A 715 12.91 -1.10 8.38
N ILE A 716 13.90 -1.09 9.27
CA ILE A 716 14.94 -0.08 9.40
C ILE A 716 16.29 -0.78 9.28
N LEU A 717 17.08 -0.34 8.30
CA LEU A 717 18.39 -0.88 8.00
C LEU A 717 19.43 0.24 7.94
N PRO A 718 20.15 0.51 9.06
CA PRO A 718 21.32 1.39 9.07
C PRO A 718 22.48 0.70 8.31
N LEU A 719 23.02 1.37 7.29
CA LEU A 719 24.05 0.83 6.40
C LEU A 719 25.42 1.43 6.69
N GLY A 720 26.46 0.60 6.61
CA GLY A 720 27.85 1.05 6.76
C GLY A 720 28.26 1.49 8.17
N VAL A 721 27.47 1.12 9.18
CA VAL A 721 27.68 1.47 10.59
C VAL A 721 27.97 0.25 11.45
N LYS A 722 28.72 0.45 12.54
CA LYS A 722 29.07 -0.61 13.49
C LYS A 722 27.83 -1.11 14.23
N PRO A 723 27.76 -2.39 14.65
CA PRO A 723 26.60 -2.95 15.35
C PRO A 723 26.12 -2.14 16.57
N VAL A 724 27.04 -1.58 17.35
CA VAL A 724 26.71 -0.76 18.54
C VAL A 724 25.99 0.54 18.16
N GLU A 725 26.31 1.12 17.01
CA GLU A 725 25.70 2.36 16.51
C GLU A 725 24.33 2.10 15.87
N ARG A 726 24.12 0.91 15.31
CA ARG A 726 22.84 0.52 14.67
C ARG A 726 21.66 0.60 15.63
N ASP A 727 21.81 0.09 16.84
CA ASP A 727 20.77 0.12 17.88
C ASP A 727 20.32 1.56 18.16
N TYR A 728 21.28 2.47 18.25
CA TYR A 728 21.01 3.85 18.56
C TYR A 728 20.28 4.57 17.41
N ILE A 729 20.73 4.33 16.18
CA ILE A 729 20.09 4.84 14.97
C ILE A 729 18.66 4.30 14.84
N ALA A 730 18.47 2.99 15.03
CA ALA A 730 17.16 2.36 14.93
C ALA A 730 16.18 2.89 15.99
N LYS A 731 16.63 3.05 17.24
CA LYS A 731 15.84 3.69 18.32
C LYS A 731 15.41 5.10 17.94
N MET A 732 16.30 5.87 17.32
CA MET A 732 16.01 7.23 16.90
C MET A 732 14.98 7.27 15.76
N ILE A 733 15.13 6.43 14.73
CA ILE A 733 14.17 6.36 13.63
C ILE A 733 12.81 5.88 14.13
N HIS A 734 12.78 4.85 14.97
CA HIS A 734 11.55 4.40 15.63
C HIS A 734 10.87 5.53 16.41
N TYR A 735 11.65 6.32 17.16
CA TYR A 735 11.15 7.48 17.88
C TYR A 735 10.57 8.54 16.93
N MET A 736 11.24 8.83 15.82
CA MET A 736 10.77 9.76 14.80
C MET A 736 9.48 9.32 14.10
N CYS A 737 9.25 8.03 13.96
CA CYS A 737 8.01 7.50 13.41
C CYS A 737 6.87 7.57 14.45
N CYS A 738 7.13 7.06 15.66
CA CYS A 738 6.08 6.83 16.64
C CYS A 738 5.74 8.07 17.48
N ASN A 739 6.71 8.94 17.72
CA ASN A 739 6.68 9.96 18.75
C ASN A 739 7.07 11.35 18.23
N SER A 740 6.87 11.64 16.94
CA SER A 740 7.11 12.98 16.38
C SER A 740 5.86 13.73 15.92
N SER A 741 4.79 13.05 15.50
CA SER A 741 3.52 13.70 15.16
C SER A 741 2.63 13.99 16.38
N MET A 742 1.86 15.08 16.32
CA MET A 742 0.77 15.46 17.23
C MET A 742 -0.51 14.66 16.99
N LEU A 743 -0.64 14.00 15.83
CA LEU A 743 -1.83 13.23 15.51
C LEU A 743 -1.99 12.04 16.46
N SER A 744 -3.22 11.79 16.90
CA SER A 744 -3.52 10.70 17.84
C SER A 744 -3.20 9.31 17.28
N LYS A 745 -3.24 9.12 15.96
CA LYS A 745 -2.80 7.88 15.32
C LYS A 745 -1.29 7.95 15.12
N LYS A 746 -0.52 7.22 15.94
CA LYS A 746 0.93 7.12 15.76
C LYS A 746 1.23 6.52 14.38
N ASN A 747 2.31 6.99 13.77
CA ASN A 747 2.66 6.63 12.40
C ASN A 747 3.96 5.82 12.38
N VAL A 748 3.85 4.52 12.66
CA VAL A 748 5.02 3.62 12.68
C VAL A 748 5.71 3.49 11.32
N HIS A 749 5.05 3.85 10.22
CA HIS A 749 5.48 3.51 8.86
C HIS A 749 6.24 4.63 8.12
N MET A 750 6.32 5.85 8.67
CA MET A 750 7.18 6.90 8.12
C MET A 750 7.59 7.91 9.18
N THR A 751 8.72 8.58 8.95
CA THR A 751 9.18 9.69 9.78
C THR A 751 8.31 10.93 9.56
N TYR A 752 8.35 11.87 10.53
CA TYR A 752 7.57 13.11 10.45
C TYR A 752 7.80 13.91 9.17
N SER A 753 9.03 14.07 8.72
CA SER A 753 9.32 14.86 7.51
C SER A 753 8.77 14.20 6.25
N MET A 754 8.81 12.86 6.15
CA MET A 754 8.16 12.13 5.05
C MET A 754 6.63 12.25 5.09
N HIS A 755 6.05 12.30 6.29
CA HIS A 755 4.61 12.58 6.41
C HIS A 755 4.28 13.97 5.83
N MET A 756 5.06 15.00 6.16
CA MET A 756 4.88 16.35 5.63
C MET A 756 5.14 16.44 4.12
N GLU A 757 6.08 15.67 3.56
CA GLU A 757 6.31 15.57 2.11
C GLU A 757 5.04 15.10 1.37
N LYS A 758 4.29 14.14 1.94
CA LYS A 758 2.97 13.74 1.41
C LYS A 758 1.92 14.84 1.53
N VAL A 759 2.02 15.70 2.55
CA VAL A 759 1.14 16.87 2.68
C VAL A 759 1.42 17.88 1.56
N ILE A 760 2.68 18.13 1.19
CA ILE A 760 3.05 18.99 0.07
C ILE A 760 2.36 18.55 -1.22
N LYS A 761 2.40 17.26 -1.54
CA LYS A 761 1.67 16.69 -2.70
C LYS A 761 0.18 17.03 -2.66
N SER A 762 -0.44 17.02 -1.48
CA SER A 762 -1.88 17.27 -1.36
C SER A 762 -2.33 18.69 -1.73
N TYR A 763 -1.39 19.64 -1.80
CA TYR A 763 -1.61 21.02 -2.25
C TYR A 763 -1.38 21.22 -3.75
N ILE A 764 -0.90 20.19 -4.45
CA ILE A 764 -0.81 20.18 -5.91
C ILE A 764 -2.06 19.47 -6.45
N THR A 765 -2.93 20.20 -7.15
CA THR A 765 -4.09 19.55 -7.78
C THR A 765 -3.65 18.67 -8.93
N ASP A 766 -3.84 17.36 -8.77
CA ASP A 766 -3.55 16.32 -9.76
C ASP A 766 -4.75 16.16 -10.70
N ILE A 767 -4.52 16.40 -11.99
CA ILE A 767 -5.54 16.33 -13.04
C ILE A 767 -5.57 14.93 -13.70
N ASP A 768 -4.53 14.12 -13.48
CA ASP A 768 -4.32 12.81 -14.06
C ASP A 768 -4.52 11.66 -13.06
N ALA A 769 -5.10 11.96 -11.88
CA ALA A 769 -5.59 11.02 -10.85
C ALA A 769 -6.67 10.03 -11.36
N ARG A 770 -6.72 9.75 -12.66
CA ARG A 770 -7.09 8.45 -13.22
C ARG A 770 -6.11 7.35 -12.79
N GLU A 771 -5.58 7.39 -11.57
CA GLU A 771 -5.31 6.14 -10.88
C GLU A 771 -6.67 5.49 -10.71
N PHE A 772 -7.06 4.69 -11.72
CA PHE A 772 -7.85 3.51 -11.46
C PHE A 772 -7.06 2.81 -10.35
N LYS A 773 -7.39 3.11 -9.09
CA LYS A 773 -6.85 2.36 -7.96
C LYS A 773 -7.18 0.93 -8.33
N GLU A 774 -6.15 0.17 -8.72
CA GLU A 774 -6.35 -1.22 -8.97
C GLU A 774 -6.93 -1.80 -7.68
N PHE A 775 -7.86 -2.72 -7.84
CA PHE A 775 -8.41 -3.44 -6.70
C PHE A 775 -7.24 -4.16 -6.04
N ASP A 776 -6.65 -3.55 -5.02
CA ASP A 776 -5.85 -4.27 -4.03
C ASP A 776 -6.88 -5.03 -3.20
N ASP A 777 -6.89 -6.35 -3.40
CA ASP A 777 -7.66 -7.30 -2.60
C ASP A 777 -7.31 -7.07 -1.13
N GLU A 778 -8.21 -6.39 -0.41
CA GLU A 778 -8.11 -6.17 1.03
C GLU A 778 -8.34 -7.51 1.72
N LEU A 779 -7.30 -8.36 1.69
CA LEU A 779 -7.19 -9.41 2.68
C LEU A 779 -7.00 -8.73 4.03
N ASP A 780 -7.80 -9.12 5.03
CA ASP A 780 -7.60 -8.73 6.43
C ASP A 780 -6.41 -9.47 7.05
N VAL A 781 -5.27 -9.52 6.35
CA VAL A 781 -4.04 -10.19 6.83
C VAL A 781 -3.38 -9.42 7.97
N ASP A 782 -3.57 -8.10 7.99
CA ASP A 782 -3.01 -7.20 9.00
C ASP A 782 -4.04 -6.78 10.05
N VAL A 783 -5.25 -7.35 10.01
CA VAL A 783 -6.31 -7.04 10.98
C VAL A 783 -6.59 -8.28 11.82
N VAL A 784 -6.49 -8.15 13.14
CA VAL A 784 -6.62 -9.27 14.08
C VAL A 784 -7.66 -8.94 15.15
N LYS A 785 -8.54 -9.89 15.45
CA LYS A 785 -9.53 -9.79 16.51
C LYS A 785 -9.01 -10.48 17.77
N VAL A 786 -8.80 -9.70 18.83
CA VAL A 786 -8.41 -10.22 20.15
C VAL A 786 -9.67 -10.59 20.90
N GLU A 787 -9.78 -11.86 21.29
CA GLU A 787 -10.87 -12.35 22.13
C GLU A 787 -10.63 -11.87 23.57
N LYS A 788 -11.64 -11.24 24.19
CA LYS A 788 -11.61 -11.03 25.64
C LYS A 788 -11.52 -12.41 26.29
N LYS A 789 -10.56 -12.62 27.20
CA LYS A 789 -10.61 -13.81 28.07
C LYS A 789 -11.97 -13.78 28.75
N ASP A 790 -12.77 -14.83 28.57
CA ASP A 790 -13.98 -14.99 29.37
C ASP A 790 -13.54 -14.91 30.82
N SER A 791 -13.94 -13.84 31.50
CA SER A 791 -13.85 -13.75 32.94
C SER A 791 -14.68 -14.92 33.45
N ILE A 792 -14.00 -15.98 33.88
CA ILE A 792 -14.58 -17.07 34.64
C ILE A 792 -15.25 -16.41 35.82
N ILE A 793 -16.56 -16.21 35.73
CA ILE A 793 -17.38 -15.97 36.91
C ILE A 793 -17.38 -17.34 37.59
N LEU A 794 -16.45 -17.51 38.53
CA LEU A 794 -16.55 -18.52 39.56
C LEU A 794 -17.84 -18.18 40.33
N LEU A 795 -18.91 -18.90 40.00
CA LEU A 795 -20.17 -18.91 40.74
C LEU A 795 -19.97 -19.62 42.08
#